data_AF-A0AAP5H891-F1
#
_entry.id   AF-A0AAP5H891-F1
#
_cell.length_a   1.000
_cell.length_b   1.000
_cell.length_c   1.000
_cell.angle_alpha   90.00
_cell.angle_beta   90.00
_cell.angle_gamma   90.00
#
_symmetry.space_group_name_H-M   'P 1'
#
loop_
_entity.id
_entity.type
_entity.pdbx_description
1 polymer ?
#
loop_
_entity_poly.entity_id
_entity_poly.type
_entity_poly.pdbx_seq_one_letter_code
_entity_poly.pdbx_strand_id
1 'polypeptide(L)'
;MGLRYIEEKLHEIRVKRAEILTEMNVSPDSVMPEDPHGNLRFERTFDQLSNMKIACIMDEFTYNSFAPECELLQITPQDWLTQMQMLQPDLFFLESAWLGIGELWKTKVPHLSNELIEVLSYCKKNNIPVVFWNKEDPIHFETFLATAKYADFVFTTDIDCIKKYKTLLKHDRVYLMPFAAQLKNHNPIELYERADKFCFAGAYYKRYPDRNRDLETFIESVTASKGLDIYDRNYYKNDPNYAFPSSYKKYIVGNLKPEEIDKAYKGYRFNINMNSVKQSQSMCARRVFELLASNTVTVSNYSRAVRNLLGDLVICTDDGKQLSDQISKFSDEEYYNKYRLLGLRKVLTEHTYTHRLSYIVDTVYTNKMQTASVDVAILACVNSKDELEHIYRQYQRQDYKTTRLFIISDAIDLKIENDNVKIVDEWTEEVARHIQTDFDVAVFFSSNDYYGKHYITDFVFATKYADFPVYTKNVYFTNAGQVTRVSGGRVYNTVTSYQLRRSAIRLADCSVDNLIEYVTDIEDQNISPSQVFSIDEYNYCENYVEEDCPLVDDLNLVDLGIKMDDIYRKAEAIKPGIQSSDSIHVAPKELYEMIGKSNNLSYKNQTDGLLVESKLRDGHDYVYLNKLYSVDNLGLEPDLDVYLDVDYISKFSVDIVVTTLDRNEKKIESYVKPSSRKNQIKIGREAKYIKLGIRFAGEGICKIKSILVGKIDLDNGCFLNKSNALLIADNYPDYKDLYRYGFIHSRMSEYKNVGEVIDMFKFNDRLPREYSEFCGIDVTSGYFEEFNNVVMNGEHDTLLIHFLNETIWNSVKNQLSNKRIIIWVHGSEIQPWWRREYNYTTTQQLEVAKKESEKRLRLWEQVFASALHEDYNIHFIFVSEYFANEVFEDHKVNLPVDKYTIIHNYINTNLFNFEEKDTELRKKILSIRPFASNKYANDLTVKAIQSLSKNPIFKQLEFTIIGKGELFHSTLKPIKKYKNVTLEEKFLTQEEIALLHKQYGVFIVPTRMDSQGVSRDEAMSSGLVPLTNNVTAIPEFVDETCGILVDGEDYEGLAKGIIELYNDPIKFQHLSRKAAERVTFQSGFDATISKEVDLINKCNATVKEKGR
;
A
#
# COMPACT_ATOMS: atom_id res chain seq x y z
N MET A 1 -5.60 48.81 -20.50
CA MET A 1 -4.53 49.62 -19.85
C MET A 1 -3.55 50.06 -20.91
N GLY A 2 -3.14 51.33 -20.93
CA GLY A 2 -2.12 51.82 -21.87
C GLY A 2 -0.71 51.38 -21.45
N LEU A 3 0.20 51.19 -22.41
CA LEU A 3 1.61 50.85 -22.20
C LEU A 3 2.28 51.71 -21.12
N ARG A 4 1.97 53.01 -21.10
CA ARG A 4 2.50 53.98 -20.11
C ARG A 4 2.14 53.64 -18.66
N TYR A 5 0.91 53.17 -18.42
CA TYR A 5 0.47 52.75 -17.08
C TYR A 5 1.20 51.47 -16.63
N ILE A 6 1.47 50.55 -17.56
CA ILE A 6 2.24 49.34 -17.28
C ILE A 6 3.70 49.70 -16.98
N GLU A 7 4.29 50.63 -17.73
CA GLU A 7 5.65 51.12 -17.52
C GLU A 7 5.80 51.89 -16.19
N GLU A 8 4.84 52.74 -15.83
CA GLU A 8 4.81 53.43 -14.54
C GLU A 8 4.68 52.45 -13.38
N LYS A 9 3.79 51.44 -13.49
CA LYS A 9 3.67 50.39 -12.48
C LYS A 9 4.91 49.52 -12.37
N LEU A 10 5.55 49.17 -13.48
CA LEU A 10 6.83 48.46 -13.48
C LEU A 10 7.95 49.30 -12.85
N HIS A 11 7.94 50.61 -13.04
CA HIS A 11 8.90 51.51 -12.42
C HIS A 11 8.68 51.60 -10.90
N GLU A 12 7.44 51.76 -10.45
CA GLU A 12 7.07 51.77 -9.03
C GLU A 12 7.50 50.46 -8.32
N ILE A 13 7.27 49.31 -8.97
CA ILE A 13 7.73 48.00 -8.50
C ILE A 13 9.26 47.94 -8.41
N ARG A 14 9.99 48.47 -9.41
CA ARG A 14 11.46 48.50 -9.40
C ARG A 14 12.02 49.38 -8.29
N VAL A 15 11.38 50.51 -7.98
CA VAL A 15 11.79 51.42 -6.90
C VAL A 15 11.60 50.74 -5.54
N LYS A 16 10.40 50.22 -5.26
CA LYS A 16 10.14 49.46 -4.01
C LYS A 16 11.11 48.30 -3.84
N ARG A 17 11.41 47.58 -4.94
CA ARG A 17 12.38 46.48 -4.94
C ARG A 17 13.80 46.94 -4.61
N ALA A 18 14.23 48.10 -5.12
CA ALA A 18 15.53 48.66 -4.79
C ALA A 18 15.62 49.09 -3.31
N GLU A 19 14.53 49.63 -2.75
CA GLU A 19 14.42 49.97 -1.32
C GLU A 19 14.55 48.72 -0.44
N ILE A 20 13.77 47.68 -0.73
CA ILE A 20 13.84 46.37 -0.05
C ILE A 20 15.27 45.81 -0.08
N LEU A 21 15.91 45.77 -1.24
CA LEU A 21 17.29 45.25 -1.38
C LEU A 21 18.31 46.08 -0.58
N THR A 22 18.09 47.39 -0.48
CA THR A 22 18.94 48.31 0.30
C THR A 22 18.77 48.07 1.81
N GLU A 23 17.53 47.95 2.30
CA GLU A 23 17.22 47.64 3.70
C GLU A 23 17.68 46.24 4.12
N MET A 24 17.62 45.28 3.19
CA MET A 24 18.09 43.92 3.41
C MET A 24 19.63 43.84 3.52
N ASN A 25 20.38 44.86 3.08
CA ASN A 25 21.85 44.88 3.08
C ASN A 25 22.44 43.58 2.51
N VAL A 26 21.88 43.12 1.39
CA VAL A 26 22.25 41.85 0.74
C VAL A 26 23.64 42.00 0.11
N SER A 27 24.68 41.90 0.94
CA SER A 27 26.05 41.76 0.45
C SER A 27 26.24 40.36 -0.14
N PRO A 28 26.94 40.21 -1.29
CA PRO A 28 27.34 38.91 -1.84
C PRO A 28 28.25 38.09 -0.89
N ASP A 29 28.62 38.64 0.27
CA ASP A 29 29.43 38.01 1.31
C ASP A 29 28.60 37.32 2.42
N SER A 30 27.28 37.17 2.27
CA SER A 30 26.49 36.31 3.19
C SER A 30 26.81 34.83 2.93
N VAL A 31 27.87 34.37 3.58
CA VAL A 31 28.30 32.97 3.63
C VAL A 31 27.11 32.14 4.13
N MET A 32 26.69 31.13 3.35
CA MET A 32 25.86 30.03 3.87
C MET A 32 26.59 29.49 5.11
N PRO A 33 25.96 29.36 6.28
CA PRO A 33 26.60 28.65 7.38
C PRO A 33 27.08 27.30 6.86
N GLU A 34 28.39 27.08 6.87
CA GLU A 34 28.94 25.74 6.75
C GLU A 34 28.54 25.02 8.04
N ASP A 35 27.37 24.41 8.01
CA ASP A 35 27.14 23.25 8.83
C ASP A 35 26.77 22.07 7.92
N PRO A 36 27.78 21.34 7.42
CA PRO A 36 27.52 20.15 6.62
C PRO A 36 26.95 19.01 7.47
N HIS A 37 26.92 19.10 8.82
CA HIS A 37 26.70 17.94 9.69
C HIS A 37 25.93 18.17 11.03
N GLY A 38 25.42 19.36 11.33
CA GLY A 38 24.75 19.66 12.61
C GLY A 38 23.23 19.82 12.51
N ASN A 39 22.58 19.53 13.65
CA ASN A 39 21.14 19.65 13.88
C ASN A 39 20.73 21.13 13.86
N LEU A 40 20.51 21.70 12.68
CA LEU A 40 19.81 22.97 12.52
C LEU A 40 18.38 22.78 13.05
N ARG A 41 18.14 23.18 14.30
CA ARG A 41 16.83 23.15 14.94
C ARG A 41 16.60 24.51 15.59
N PHE A 42 15.42 25.04 15.36
CA PHE A 42 15.02 26.35 15.88
C PHE A 42 14.45 26.19 17.30
N GLU A 43 14.34 27.29 18.03
CA GLU A 43 13.66 27.33 19.33
C GLU A 43 12.28 27.98 19.18
N ARG A 44 11.30 27.53 19.96
CA ARG A 44 9.93 28.05 19.96
C ARG A 44 9.48 28.47 21.36
N THR A 45 8.49 29.37 21.41
CA THR A 45 7.94 29.95 22.65
C THR A 45 6.43 29.75 22.82
N PHE A 46 5.77 29.00 21.93
CA PHE A 46 4.33 28.74 22.00
C PHE A 46 4.05 27.32 22.50
N ASP A 47 2.95 27.12 23.23
CA ASP A 47 2.57 25.80 23.78
C ASP A 47 1.48 25.09 22.96
N GLN A 48 0.70 25.82 22.17
CA GLN A 48 -0.40 25.29 21.34
C GLN A 48 -0.22 25.65 19.86
N LEU A 49 -0.68 24.78 18.96
CA LEU A 49 -0.58 24.97 17.50
C LEU A 49 -1.37 26.19 17.03
N SER A 50 -2.53 26.43 17.63
CA SER A 50 -3.40 27.57 17.31
C SER A 50 -2.73 28.94 17.52
N ASN A 51 -1.70 29.00 18.38
CA ASN A 51 -0.97 30.22 18.70
C ASN A 51 0.25 30.44 17.78
N MET A 52 0.59 29.46 16.94
CA MET A 52 1.72 29.53 16.03
C MET A 52 1.40 30.45 14.85
N LYS A 53 2.28 31.41 14.58
CA LYS A 53 2.15 32.37 13.49
C LYS A 53 2.92 31.90 12.27
N ILE A 54 2.22 31.63 11.18
CA ILE A 54 2.81 31.12 9.96
C ILE A 54 2.54 32.08 8.81
N ALA A 55 3.60 32.62 8.21
CA ALA A 55 3.51 33.25 6.90
C ALA A 55 3.62 32.18 5.82
N CYS A 56 2.81 32.23 4.76
CA CYS A 56 2.81 31.19 3.74
C CYS A 56 2.60 31.67 2.30
N ILE A 57 2.96 30.80 1.36
CA ILE A 57 2.56 30.85 -0.05
C ILE A 57 1.98 29.48 -0.38
N MET A 58 0.66 29.41 -0.54
CA MET A 58 -0.08 28.16 -0.72
C MET A 58 -1.22 28.29 -1.74
N ASP A 59 -1.52 27.20 -2.43
CA ASP A 59 -2.76 27.10 -3.19
C ASP A 59 -3.97 27.02 -2.21
N GLU A 60 -5.14 27.49 -2.67
CA GLU A 60 -6.36 27.63 -1.84
C GLU A 60 -6.72 26.38 -1.03
N PHE A 61 -6.62 25.21 -1.64
CA PHE A 61 -6.94 23.93 -1.00
C PHE A 61 -6.03 23.58 0.17
N THR A 62 -4.76 23.96 0.11
CA THR A 62 -3.79 23.69 1.18
C THR A 62 -3.92 24.74 2.27
N TYR A 63 -4.12 26.00 1.90
CA TYR A 63 -4.44 27.07 2.86
C TYR A 63 -5.66 26.71 3.72
N ASN A 64 -6.76 26.30 3.10
CA ASN A 64 -7.99 25.90 3.81
C ASN A 64 -7.81 24.65 4.69
N SER A 65 -6.74 23.89 4.48
CA SER A 65 -6.43 22.70 5.26
C SER A 65 -5.66 23.02 6.54
N PHE A 66 -4.76 24.02 6.53
CA PHE A 66 -3.96 24.42 7.69
C PHE A 66 -4.52 25.63 8.45
N ALA A 67 -5.33 26.49 7.80
CA ALA A 67 -5.88 27.69 8.43
C ALA A 67 -6.66 27.43 9.74
N PRO A 68 -7.35 26.29 9.95
CA PRO A 68 -7.98 25.99 11.24
C PRO A 68 -7.00 25.61 12.36
N GLU A 69 -5.75 25.26 12.03
CA GLU A 69 -4.78 24.69 12.97
C GLU A 69 -3.86 25.75 13.61
N CYS A 70 -3.71 26.93 13.01
CA CYS A 70 -2.73 27.96 13.39
C CYS A 70 -3.12 29.36 12.88
N GLU A 71 -2.41 30.40 13.34
CA GLU A 71 -2.54 31.76 12.80
C GLU A 71 -1.81 31.84 11.45
N LEU A 72 -2.54 31.62 10.35
CA LEU A 72 -1.98 31.50 9.00
C LEU A 72 -2.22 32.75 8.14
N LEU A 73 -1.15 33.32 7.57
CA LEU A 73 -1.20 34.49 6.68
C LEU A 73 -0.58 34.20 5.30
N GLN A 74 -1.37 34.32 4.23
CA GLN A 74 -0.86 34.30 2.86
C GLN A 74 -0.24 35.65 2.48
N ILE A 75 1.06 35.66 2.13
CA ILE A 75 1.75 36.88 1.69
C ILE A 75 1.56 37.15 0.18
N THR A 76 1.64 38.41 -0.24
CA THR A 76 1.58 38.82 -1.65
C THR A 76 2.96 39.22 -2.18
N PRO A 77 3.27 39.04 -3.47
CA PRO A 77 4.57 39.45 -4.03
C PRO A 77 4.85 40.96 -3.89
N GLN A 78 3.82 41.79 -3.77
CA GLN A 78 3.95 43.26 -3.73
C GLN A 78 4.16 43.81 -2.31
N ASP A 79 3.57 43.17 -1.31
CA ASP A 79 3.50 43.70 0.07
C ASP A 79 4.10 42.75 1.11
N TRP A 80 4.81 41.70 0.67
CA TRP A 80 5.35 40.67 1.56
C TRP A 80 6.18 41.23 2.72
N LEU A 81 7.00 42.26 2.49
CA LEU A 81 7.89 42.79 3.53
C LEU A 81 7.09 43.36 4.70
N THR A 82 6.12 44.23 4.40
CA THR A 82 5.20 44.80 5.41
C THR A 82 4.42 43.70 6.12
N GLN A 83 3.92 42.72 5.38
CA GLN A 83 3.17 41.59 5.95
C GLN A 83 4.02 40.75 6.90
N MET A 84 5.27 40.43 6.52
CA MET A 84 6.22 39.69 7.36
C MET A 84 6.60 40.48 8.62
N GLN A 85 6.81 41.80 8.50
CA GLN A 85 7.13 42.67 9.64
C GLN A 85 5.95 42.81 10.62
N MET A 86 4.70 42.86 10.11
CA MET A 86 3.51 42.95 10.95
C MET A 86 3.19 41.64 11.68
N LEU A 87 3.28 40.50 10.98
CA LEU A 87 2.96 39.20 11.57
C LEU A 87 4.04 38.73 12.56
N GLN A 88 5.32 38.97 12.22
CA GLN A 88 6.47 38.37 12.89
C GLN A 88 6.32 36.83 12.97
N PRO A 89 6.35 36.13 11.82
CA PRO A 89 6.05 34.71 11.77
C PRO A 89 7.09 33.89 12.52
N ASP A 90 6.62 32.86 13.22
CA ASP A 90 7.45 31.81 13.79
C ASP A 90 8.02 30.93 12.67
N LEU A 91 7.30 30.78 11.56
CA LEU A 91 7.68 29.90 10.45
C LEU A 91 7.21 30.46 9.11
N PHE A 92 8.03 30.29 8.08
CA PHE A 92 7.62 30.54 6.69
C PHE A 92 7.35 29.22 5.96
N PHE A 93 6.09 28.99 5.57
CA PHE A 93 5.65 27.76 4.93
C PHE A 93 5.39 28.00 3.43
N LEU A 94 6.31 27.51 2.61
CA LEU A 94 6.22 27.50 1.15
C LEU A 94 5.70 26.15 0.64
N GLU A 95 4.58 26.16 -0.07
CA GLU A 95 4.13 25.01 -0.83
C GLU A 95 4.69 25.05 -2.26
N SER A 96 4.74 23.92 -2.96
CA SER A 96 4.82 23.85 -4.43
C SER A 96 3.55 24.42 -5.10
N ALA A 97 3.27 25.70 -4.85
CA ALA A 97 2.06 26.39 -5.26
C ALA A 97 2.11 26.77 -6.75
N TRP A 98 0.98 26.60 -7.43
CA TRP A 98 0.84 27.00 -8.83
C TRP A 98 0.29 28.40 -8.99
N LEU A 99 -0.61 28.82 -8.10
CA LEU A 99 -1.35 30.08 -8.19
C LEU A 99 -1.05 31.00 -6.99
N GLY A 100 -1.04 30.44 -5.78
CA GLY A 100 -1.00 31.22 -4.54
C GLY A 100 -2.23 32.13 -4.35
N ILE A 101 -2.18 33.02 -3.36
CA ILE A 101 -3.27 33.97 -3.08
C ILE A 101 -3.64 34.81 -4.31
N GLY A 102 -4.91 34.75 -4.72
CA GLY A 102 -5.45 35.54 -5.83
C GLY A 102 -4.74 35.34 -7.19
N GLU A 103 -4.10 34.19 -7.40
CA GLU A 103 -3.20 33.92 -8.55
C GLU A 103 -1.97 34.84 -8.64
N LEU A 104 -1.63 35.60 -7.59
CA LEU A 104 -0.53 36.57 -7.62
C LEU A 104 0.86 35.90 -7.69
N TRP A 105 0.97 34.66 -7.23
CA TRP A 105 2.20 33.85 -7.28
C TRP A 105 2.29 32.96 -8.51
N LYS A 106 1.36 33.09 -9.46
CA LYS A 106 1.33 32.31 -10.70
C LYS A 106 2.67 32.39 -11.42
N THR A 107 3.20 31.21 -11.76
CA THR A 107 4.54 30.97 -12.35
C THR A 107 5.75 31.40 -11.52
N LYS A 108 5.57 32.11 -10.40
CA LYS A 108 6.68 32.64 -9.58
C LYS A 108 7.39 31.55 -8.78
N VAL A 109 6.63 30.64 -8.14
CA VAL A 109 7.20 29.55 -7.33
C VAL A 109 7.91 28.49 -8.20
N PRO A 110 7.31 27.96 -9.29
CA PRO A 110 7.98 26.98 -10.16
C PRO A 110 9.23 27.50 -10.89
N HIS A 111 9.36 28.82 -11.03
CA HIS A 111 10.49 29.45 -11.72
C HIS A 111 11.47 30.15 -10.79
N LEU A 112 11.25 30.09 -9.47
CA LEU A 112 12.04 30.79 -8.47
C LEU A 112 12.19 32.28 -8.84
N SER A 113 11.08 33.02 -8.79
CA SER A 113 11.08 34.44 -9.13
C SER A 113 11.95 35.25 -8.15
N ASN A 114 12.31 36.45 -8.57
CA ASN A 114 13.11 37.35 -7.74
C ASN A 114 12.41 37.73 -6.42
N GLU A 115 11.10 37.98 -6.45
CA GLU A 115 10.32 38.29 -5.26
C GLU A 115 10.35 37.13 -4.25
N LEU A 116 10.34 35.88 -4.73
CA LEU A 116 10.47 34.72 -3.87
C LEU A 116 11.88 34.64 -3.26
N ILE A 117 12.93 34.89 -4.03
CA ILE A 117 14.31 34.94 -3.51
C ILE A 117 14.45 36.02 -2.42
N GLU A 118 13.79 37.17 -2.58
CA GLU A 118 13.78 38.24 -1.59
C GLU A 118 13.10 37.81 -0.28
N VAL A 119 11.92 37.19 -0.36
CA VAL A 119 11.22 36.64 0.82
C VAL A 119 12.10 35.62 1.56
N LEU A 120 12.67 34.66 0.82
CA LEU A 120 13.51 33.60 1.39
C LEU A 120 14.78 34.17 2.04
N SER A 121 15.39 35.18 1.41
CA SER A 121 16.55 35.88 1.95
C SER A 121 16.21 36.66 3.22
N TYR A 122 15.02 37.26 3.29
CA TYR A 122 14.53 37.92 4.51
C TYR A 122 14.32 36.92 5.65
N CYS A 123 13.72 35.77 5.37
CA CYS A 123 13.52 34.72 6.38
C CYS A 123 14.86 34.31 6.99
N LYS A 124 15.84 34.01 6.14
CA LYS A 124 17.20 33.68 6.56
C LYS A 124 17.85 34.80 7.39
N LYS A 125 17.74 36.06 6.98
CA LYS A 125 18.32 37.21 7.71
C LYS A 125 17.71 37.38 9.11
N ASN A 126 16.42 37.08 9.27
CA ASN A 126 15.70 37.24 10.52
C ASN A 126 15.57 35.93 11.32
N ASN A 127 16.31 34.88 10.95
CA ASN A 127 16.29 33.58 11.61
C ASN A 127 14.88 32.94 11.67
N ILE A 128 14.09 33.12 10.62
CA ILE A 128 12.77 32.49 10.45
C ILE A 128 12.96 31.18 9.66
N PRO A 129 12.55 30.02 10.20
CA PRO A 129 12.67 28.74 9.50
C PRO A 129 11.83 28.72 8.23
N VAL A 130 12.45 28.26 7.14
CA VAL A 130 11.77 28.04 5.85
C VAL A 130 11.48 26.56 5.67
N VAL A 131 10.19 26.24 5.62
CA VAL A 131 9.68 24.91 5.27
C VAL A 131 9.16 24.92 3.84
N PHE A 132 9.64 23.99 3.01
CA PHE A 132 9.11 23.75 1.68
C PHE A 132 8.39 22.40 1.61
N TRP A 133 7.12 22.37 1.19
CA TRP A 133 6.39 21.13 0.92
C TRP A 133 6.06 20.98 -0.57
N ASN A 134 6.61 19.94 -1.19
CA ASN A 134 6.26 19.57 -2.55
C ASN A 134 5.09 18.57 -2.57
N LYS A 135 3.88 19.08 -2.79
CA LYS A 135 2.66 18.29 -2.91
C LYS A 135 2.46 17.63 -4.27
N GLU A 136 3.32 17.96 -5.23
CA GLU A 136 3.21 17.56 -6.63
C GLU A 136 4.22 16.46 -7.01
N ASP A 137 4.98 15.96 -6.04
CA ASP A 137 5.90 14.85 -6.23
C ASP A 137 5.16 13.53 -6.44
N PRO A 138 5.70 12.62 -7.29
CA PRO A 138 6.99 12.72 -7.98
C PRO A 138 6.97 13.48 -9.32
N ILE A 139 5.79 13.82 -9.84
CA ILE A 139 5.63 14.32 -11.21
C ILE A 139 6.34 15.66 -11.42
N HIS A 140 6.36 16.51 -10.40
CA HIS A 140 6.91 17.85 -10.48
C HIS A 140 8.17 18.07 -9.62
N PHE A 141 8.88 17.00 -9.27
CA PHE A 141 10.18 17.05 -8.58
C PHE A 141 11.15 18.03 -9.24
N GLU A 142 11.43 17.85 -10.53
CA GLU A 142 12.35 18.70 -11.31
C GLU A 142 11.84 20.14 -11.48
N THR A 143 10.52 20.34 -11.45
CA THR A 143 9.93 21.68 -11.58
C THR A 143 10.29 22.54 -10.37
N PHE A 144 10.21 21.97 -9.17
CA PHE A 144 10.35 22.72 -7.91
C PHE A 144 11.70 22.52 -7.21
N LEU A 145 12.60 21.65 -7.71
CA LEU A 145 13.91 21.40 -7.11
C LEU A 145 14.72 22.70 -6.87
N ALA A 146 14.70 23.63 -7.82
CA ALA A 146 15.39 24.92 -7.67
C ALA A 146 14.86 25.75 -6.50
N THR A 147 13.55 25.66 -6.22
CA THR A 147 12.91 26.36 -5.10
C THR A 147 13.16 25.65 -3.78
N ALA A 148 13.08 24.31 -3.77
CA ALA A 148 13.36 23.48 -2.60
C ALA A 148 14.75 23.76 -2.00
N LYS A 149 15.72 24.11 -2.85
CA LYS A 149 17.10 24.42 -2.44
C LYS A 149 17.25 25.58 -1.45
N TYR A 150 16.26 26.47 -1.38
CA TYR A 150 16.29 27.63 -0.49
C TYR A 150 15.58 27.39 0.84
N ALA A 151 15.02 26.20 1.05
CA ALA A 151 14.37 25.84 2.30
C ALA A 151 15.35 25.19 3.27
N ASP A 152 15.13 25.43 4.56
CA ASP A 152 15.88 24.76 5.63
C ASP A 152 15.43 23.30 5.76
N PHE A 153 14.14 23.06 5.56
CA PHE A 153 13.48 21.74 5.63
C PHE A 153 12.63 21.50 4.39
N VAL A 154 12.79 20.33 3.77
CA VAL A 154 11.99 19.91 2.61
C VAL A 154 11.09 18.75 3.00
N PHE A 155 9.80 18.89 2.72
CA PHE A 155 8.81 17.83 2.83
C PHE A 155 8.33 17.43 1.44
N THR A 156 8.10 16.14 1.23
CA THR A 156 7.58 15.61 -0.04
C THR A 156 6.41 14.67 0.20
N THR A 157 5.46 14.60 -0.73
CA THR A 157 4.38 13.59 -0.70
C THR A 157 4.85 12.20 -1.14
N ASP A 158 6.02 12.09 -1.78
CA ASP A 158 6.57 10.83 -2.29
C ASP A 158 7.85 10.42 -1.56
N ILE A 159 7.81 9.31 -0.83
CA ILE A 159 8.96 8.76 -0.10
C ILE A 159 10.13 8.45 -1.04
N ASP A 160 9.83 8.10 -2.30
CA ASP A 160 10.83 7.81 -3.33
C ASP A 160 11.61 9.06 -3.77
N CYS A 161 11.11 10.27 -3.48
CA CYS A 161 11.81 11.53 -3.73
C CYS A 161 12.78 11.92 -2.61
N ILE A 162 12.71 11.32 -1.42
CA ILE A 162 13.56 11.71 -0.27
C ILE A 162 15.03 11.51 -0.60
N LYS A 163 15.42 10.32 -1.09
CA LYS A 163 16.81 10.07 -1.51
C LYS A 163 17.24 11.08 -2.57
N LYS A 164 16.37 11.42 -3.52
CA LYS A 164 16.67 12.37 -4.60
C LYS A 164 16.95 13.77 -4.06
N TYR A 165 16.12 14.26 -3.15
CA TYR A 165 16.35 15.53 -2.48
C TYR A 165 17.61 15.51 -1.63
N LYS A 166 17.83 14.49 -0.78
CA LYS A 166 19.05 14.41 0.04
C LYS A 166 20.32 14.42 -0.84
N THR A 167 20.33 13.67 -1.94
CA THR A 167 21.44 13.66 -2.90
C THR A 167 21.69 15.02 -3.54
N LEU A 168 20.65 15.66 -4.08
CA LEU A 168 20.80 16.88 -4.90
C LEU A 168 20.93 18.15 -4.05
N LEU A 169 20.28 18.20 -2.88
CA LEU A 169 20.34 19.32 -1.94
C LEU A 169 21.52 19.23 -0.97
N LYS A 170 22.14 18.06 -0.85
CA LYS A 170 23.34 17.79 -0.03
C LYS A 170 23.10 18.04 1.47
N HIS A 171 21.90 17.73 1.97
CA HIS A 171 21.56 17.73 3.39
C HIS A 171 20.48 16.69 3.73
N ASP A 172 20.42 16.25 4.99
CA ASP A 172 19.50 15.19 5.42
C ASP A 172 18.12 15.68 5.89
N ARG A 173 17.90 17.00 5.96
CA ARG A 173 16.63 17.64 6.39
C ARG A 173 15.52 17.52 5.32
N VAL A 174 15.22 16.30 4.92
CA VAL A 174 14.20 15.94 3.94
C VAL A 174 13.28 14.88 4.53
N TYR A 175 11.98 15.14 4.55
CA TYR A 175 11.00 14.34 5.28
C TYR A 175 9.78 13.99 4.42
N LEU A 176 9.07 12.94 4.79
CA LEU A 176 7.79 12.58 4.17
C LEU A 176 6.65 13.39 4.80
N MET A 177 5.75 13.94 3.99
CA MET A 177 4.48 14.49 4.46
C MET A 177 3.37 14.18 3.45
N PRO A 178 2.58 13.11 3.68
CA PRO A 178 1.44 12.78 2.84
C PRO A 178 0.28 13.75 3.08
N PHE A 179 -0.70 13.77 2.17
CA PHE A 179 -1.97 14.46 2.42
C PHE A 179 -2.71 13.91 3.65
N ALA A 180 -3.71 14.66 4.09
CA ALA A 180 -4.50 14.40 5.28
C ALA A 180 -5.92 14.98 5.14
N ALA A 181 -6.78 14.75 6.14
CA ALA A 181 -8.10 15.35 6.28
C ALA A 181 -8.10 16.53 7.26
N GLN A 182 -8.86 17.56 6.94
CA GLN A 182 -9.14 18.70 7.83
C GLN A 182 -10.52 18.49 8.48
N LEU A 183 -10.55 18.24 9.80
CA LEU A 183 -11.73 17.78 10.53
C LEU A 183 -12.85 18.81 10.66
N LYS A 184 -12.53 20.11 10.58
CA LYS A 184 -13.56 21.16 10.54
C LYS A 184 -14.51 21.01 9.34
N ASN A 185 -13.98 20.51 8.22
CA ASN A 185 -14.71 20.39 6.95
C ASN A 185 -15.11 18.94 6.65
N HIS A 186 -14.25 17.97 7.01
CA HIS A 186 -14.40 16.55 6.70
C HIS A 186 -14.48 15.77 8.01
N ASN A 187 -15.69 15.36 8.38
CA ASN A 187 -16.00 14.73 9.65
C ASN A 187 -17.26 13.87 9.50
N PRO A 188 -17.54 12.95 10.45
CA PRO A 188 -18.65 12.02 10.32
C PRO A 188 -20.03 12.64 10.59
N ILE A 189 -20.12 13.93 10.96
CA ILE A 189 -21.40 14.61 11.25
C ILE A 189 -22.34 14.50 10.05
N GLU A 190 -23.48 13.85 10.25
CA GLU A 190 -24.45 13.53 9.19
C GLU A 190 -25.33 14.75 8.89
N LEU A 191 -25.07 15.42 7.77
CA LEU A 191 -25.81 16.60 7.30
C LEU A 191 -26.94 16.25 6.33
N TYR A 192 -26.87 15.08 5.71
CA TYR A 192 -27.75 14.64 4.64
C TYR A 192 -28.23 13.21 4.87
N GLU A 193 -29.30 12.83 4.19
CA GLU A 193 -29.60 11.42 4.00
C GLU A 193 -28.74 10.88 2.85
N ARG A 194 -27.99 9.82 3.11
CA ARG A 194 -27.05 9.26 2.13
C ARG A 194 -27.79 8.50 1.05
N ALA A 195 -27.67 8.96 -0.19
CA ALA A 195 -28.15 8.22 -1.35
C ALA A 195 -27.38 6.90 -1.49
N ASP A 196 -28.10 5.80 -1.72
CA ASP A 196 -27.53 4.49 -2.02
C ASP A 196 -27.03 4.41 -3.48
N LYS A 197 -26.06 5.26 -3.78
CA LYS A 197 -25.43 5.45 -5.08
C LYS A 197 -23.93 5.72 -4.92
N PHE A 198 -23.21 5.59 -6.03
CA PHE A 198 -21.86 6.10 -6.17
C PHE A 198 -21.87 7.57 -6.58
N CYS A 199 -20.95 8.34 -6.00
CA CYS A 199 -20.65 9.70 -6.41
C CYS A 199 -19.23 9.80 -6.96
N PHE A 200 -19.06 10.52 -8.07
CA PHE A 200 -17.75 10.94 -8.57
C PHE A 200 -17.70 12.46 -8.70
N ALA A 201 -17.10 13.13 -7.71
CA ALA A 201 -16.82 14.56 -7.78
C ALA A 201 -15.43 14.78 -8.37
N GLY A 202 -15.30 14.93 -9.68
CA GLY A 202 -13.99 14.86 -10.34
C GLY A 202 -13.94 15.48 -11.73
N ALA A 203 -12.81 15.26 -12.40
CA ALA A 203 -12.61 15.66 -13.78
C ALA A 203 -12.16 14.45 -14.61
N TYR A 204 -12.50 14.51 -15.91
CA TYR A 204 -12.01 13.61 -16.93
C TYR A 204 -10.73 14.22 -17.52
N TYR A 205 -9.61 13.51 -17.57
CA TYR A 205 -8.33 14.09 -18.01
C TYR A 205 -7.84 13.39 -19.26
N LYS A 206 -7.99 14.02 -20.44
CA LYS A 206 -7.58 13.39 -21.71
C LYS A 206 -6.11 12.99 -21.76
N ARG A 207 -5.24 13.68 -21.00
CA ARG A 207 -3.79 13.39 -20.90
C ARG A 207 -3.47 12.10 -20.14
N TYR A 208 -4.39 11.55 -19.34
CA TYR A 208 -4.17 10.35 -18.52
C TYR A 208 -5.04 9.18 -19.01
N PRO A 209 -4.65 8.49 -20.11
CA PRO A 209 -5.46 7.44 -20.73
C PRO A 209 -5.69 6.24 -19.80
N ASP A 210 -4.67 5.81 -19.06
CA ASP A 210 -4.80 4.69 -18.11
C ASP A 210 -5.82 5.00 -17.01
N ARG A 211 -5.74 6.19 -16.40
CA ARG A 211 -6.72 6.64 -15.41
C ARG A 211 -8.14 6.68 -15.99
N ASN A 212 -8.29 7.09 -17.24
CA ASN A 212 -9.62 7.13 -17.86
C ASN A 212 -10.15 5.71 -18.10
N ARG A 213 -9.32 4.78 -18.60
CA ARG A 213 -9.71 3.37 -18.73
C ARG A 213 -10.15 2.79 -17.38
N ASP A 214 -9.40 3.04 -16.31
CA ASP A 214 -9.77 2.61 -14.96
C ASP A 214 -11.14 3.22 -14.55
N LEU A 215 -11.38 4.51 -14.82
CA LEU A 215 -12.67 5.15 -14.56
C LEU A 215 -13.81 4.54 -15.38
N GLU A 216 -13.56 4.17 -16.64
CA GLU A 216 -14.54 3.50 -17.51
C GLU A 216 -14.94 2.14 -16.91
N THR A 217 -13.96 1.33 -16.51
CA THR A 217 -14.18 0.04 -15.81
C THR A 217 -15.01 0.22 -14.53
N PHE A 218 -14.73 1.28 -13.76
CA PHE A 218 -15.49 1.59 -12.56
C PHE A 218 -16.93 1.95 -12.88
N ILE A 219 -17.15 2.86 -13.83
CA ILE A 219 -18.50 3.28 -14.23
C ILE A 219 -19.31 2.06 -14.71
N GLU A 220 -18.73 1.19 -15.53
CA GLU A 220 -19.39 -0.03 -16.00
C GLU A 220 -19.77 -0.97 -14.85
N SER A 221 -18.85 -1.20 -13.92
CA SER A 221 -19.05 -2.12 -12.78
C SER A 221 -20.06 -1.57 -11.76
N VAL A 222 -19.96 -0.29 -11.40
CA VAL A 222 -20.84 0.30 -10.38
C VAL A 222 -22.24 0.55 -10.92
N THR A 223 -22.39 0.92 -12.20
CA THR A 223 -23.73 1.17 -12.77
C THR A 223 -24.52 -0.09 -13.04
N ALA A 224 -23.87 -1.26 -13.07
CA ALA A 224 -24.53 -2.56 -13.09
C ALA A 224 -25.18 -2.92 -11.74
N SER A 225 -24.66 -2.40 -10.63
CA SER A 225 -25.13 -2.72 -9.26
C SER A 225 -25.95 -1.61 -8.62
N LYS A 226 -25.53 -0.35 -8.73
CA LYS A 226 -26.14 0.84 -8.09
C LYS A 226 -26.16 2.04 -9.04
N GLY A 227 -26.77 3.15 -8.63
CA GLY A 227 -26.74 4.41 -9.40
C GLY A 227 -25.39 5.13 -9.34
N LEU A 228 -25.15 6.06 -10.28
CA LEU A 228 -23.96 6.92 -10.33
C LEU A 228 -24.37 8.37 -10.60
N ASP A 229 -23.89 9.29 -9.77
CA ASP A 229 -23.98 10.72 -10.00
C ASP A 229 -22.56 11.33 -10.12
N ILE A 230 -22.33 12.16 -11.13
CA ILE A 230 -21.04 12.82 -11.43
C ILE A 230 -21.17 14.32 -11.22
N TYR A 231 -20.32 14.88 -10.37
CA TYR A 231 -20.11 16.32 -10.27
C TYR A 231 -18.83 16.70 -11.03
N ASP A 232 -18.98 17.30 -12.21
CA ASP A 232 -17.88 17.69 -13.09
C ASP A 232 -17.23 18.99 -12.62
N ARG A 233 -15.96 18.91 -12.20
CA ARG A 233 -15.18 20.06 -11.75
C ARG A 233 -14.96 21.12 -12.83
N ASN A 234 -15.02 20.75 -14.11
CA ASN A 234 -14.78 21.62 -15.25
C ASN A 234 -16.04 21.89 -16.09
N TYR A 235 -17.22 21.63 -15.54
CA TYR A 235 -18.52 21.69 -16.24
C TYR A 235 -18.71 22.96 -17.10
N TYR A 236 -18.28 24.13 -16.61
CA TYR A 236 -18.43 25.42 -17.31
C TYR A 236 -17.21 25.86 -18.15
N LYS A 237 -16.05 25.19 -18.04
CA LYS A 237 -14.80 25.66 -18.66
C LYS A 237 -14.71 25.37 -20.16
N ASN A 238 -15.63 24.58 -20.72
CA ASN A 238 -15.73 24.24 -22.16
C ASN A 238 -14.38 23.81 -22.80
N ASP A 239 -13.46 23.24 -22.02
CA ASP A 239 -12.17 22.79 -22.49
C ASP A 239 -12.24 21.30 -22.89
N PRO A 240 -12.04 20.95 -24.17
CA PRO A 240 -12.10 19.57 -24.65
C PRO A 240 -11.10 18.62 -23.97
N ASN A 241 -10.05 19.14 -23.33
CA ASN A 241 -9.08 18.33 -22.59
C ASN A 241 -9.64 17.78 -21.27
N TYR A 242 -10.71 18.40 -20.75
CA TYR A 242 -11.33 18.05 -19.47
C TYR A 242 -12.77 17.55 -19.57
N ALA A 243 -13.35 17.55 -20.77
CA ALA A 243 -14.75 17.19 -20.98
C ALA A 243 -14.98 15.68 -20.92
N PHE A 244 -16.03 15.27 -20.22
CA PHE A 244 -16.48 13.88 -20.20
C PHE A 244 -17.05 13.43 -21.57
N PRO A 245 -16.83 12.16 -21.97
CA PRO A 245 -17.51 11.55 -23.11
C PRO A 245 -19.04 11.69 -23.08
N SER A 246 -19.66 11.74 -24.27
CA SER A 246 -21.12 11.95 -24.41
C SER A 246 -21.95 10.84 -23.77
N SER A 247 -21.43 9.63 -23.70
CA SER A 247 -22.04 8.47 -23.02
C SER A 247 -22.30 8.72 -21.53
N TYR A 248 -21.54 9.61 -20.88
CA TYR A 248 -21.65 9.89 -19.44
C TYR A 248 -22.53 11.08 -19.10
N LYS A 249 -23.04 11.83 -20.09
CA LYS A 249 -23.89 13.01 -19.83
C LYS A 249 -25.10 12.70 -18.96
N LYS A 250 -25.67 11.50 -19.05
CA LYS A 250 -26.82 11.06 -18.23
C LYS A 250 -26.51 10.93 -16.73
N TYR A 251 -25.23 10.83 -16.36
CA TYR A 251 -24.78 10.74 -14.97
C TYR A 251 -24.32 12.09 -14.42
N ILE A 252 -24.10 13.10 -15.26
CA ILE A 252 -23.60 14.42 -14.82
C ILE A 252 -24.75 15.22 -14.23
N VAL A 253 -24.66 15.53 -12.93
CA VAL A 253 -25.69 16.28 -12.18
C VAL A 253 -25.32 17.76 -11.97
N GLY A 254 -24.12 18.17 -12.38
CA GLY A 254 -23.65 19.56 -12.33
C GLY A 254 -22.20 19.67 -11.87
N ASN A 255 -21.87 20.78 -11.21
CA ASN A 255 -20.60 21.00 -10.51
C ASN A 255 -20.86 21.38 -9.05
N LEU A 256 -19.84 21.27 -8.20
CA LEU A 256 -19.89 21.77 -6.82
C LEU A 256 -18.83 22.86 -6.64
N LYS A 257 -19.18 23.92 -5.91
CA LYS A 257 -18.19 24.85 -5.37
C LYS A 257 -17.41 24.18 -4.23
N PRO A 258 -16.21 24.67 -3.86
CA PRO A 258 -15.44 24.13 -2.74
C PRO A 258 -16.25 24.03 -1.44
N GLU A 259 -17.12 25.00 -1.17
CA GLU A 259 -17.96 25.05 0.04
C GLU A 259 -19.11 24.01 0.02
N GLU A 260 -19.42 23.41 -1.12
CA GLU A 260 -20.52 22.45 -1.30
C GLU A 260 -20.03 21.00 -1.44
N ILE A 261 -18.74 20.75 -1.22
CA ILE A 261 -18.14 19.43 -1.42
C ILE A 261 -18.68 18.39 -0.44
N ASP A 262 -19.18 18.83 0.72
CA ASP A 262 -19.86 18.01 1.71
C ASP A 262 -21.09 17.29 1.14
N LYS A 263 -21.81 17.88 0.18
CA LYS A 263 -22.91 17.20 -0.54
C LYS A 263 -22.44 15.93 -1.23
N ALA A 264 -21.27 15.96 -1.88
CA ALA A 264 -20.72 14.79 -2.55
C ALA A 264 -20.12 13.79 -1.56
N TYR A 265 -19.47 14.28 -0.50
CA TYR A 265 -18.73 13.42 0.43
C TYR A 265 -19.64 12.79 1.48
N LYS A 266 -20.65 13.50 1.97
CA LYS A 266 -21.59 13.07 3.02
C LYS A 266 -22.98 12.71 2.50
N GLY A 267 -23.35 13.12 1.29
CA GLY A 267 -24.67 12.84 0.71
C GLY A 267 -24.81 11.48 0.04
N TYR A 268 -23.76 10.67 0.01
CA TYR A 268 -23.71 9.38 -0.68
C TYR A 268 -23.13 8.29 0.22
N ARG A 269 -23.57 7.04 0.01
CA ARG A 269 -23.01 5.87 0.68
C ARG A 269 -21.63 5.50 0.12
N PHE A 270 -21.41 5.70 -1.17
CA PHE A 270 -20.19 5.31 -1.87
C PHE A 270 -19.59 6.46 -2.69
N ASN A 271 -18.26 6.55 -2.75
CA ASN A 271 -17.57 7.55 -3.56
C ASN A 271 -16.39 6.97 -4.34
N ILE A 272 -16.18 7.49 -5.55
CA ILE A 272 -15.11 7.08 -6.46
C ILE A 272 -13.91 8.03 -6.33
N ASN A 273 -12.77 7.47 -5.94
CA ASN A 273 -11.47 8.11 -5.98
C ASN A 273 -10.67 7.63 -7.21
N MET A 274 -9.89 8.53 -7.82
CA MET A 274 -9.06 8.19 -8.97
C MET A 274 -7.67 8.82 -8.83
N ASN A 275 -6.64 7.99 -8.82
CA ASN A 275 -5.24 8.38 -8.77
C ASN A 275 -4.62 8.43 -10.18
N SER A 276 -3.84 9.47 -10.46
CA SER A 276 -2.99 9.54 -11.65
C SER A 276 -1.60 8.96 -11.41
N VAL A 277 -1.12 8.97 -10.15
CA VAL A 277 0.15 8.37 -9.73
C VAL A 277 -0.17 7.05 -9.02
N LYS A 278 0.04 5.93 -9.71
CA LYS A 278 -0.29 4.58 -9.21
C LYS A 278 0.91 3.88 -8.56
N GLN A 279 2.12 4.23 -9.00
CA GLN A 279 3.36 3.50 -8.72
C GLN A 279 4.19 4.11 -7.57
N SER A 280 3.77 5.24 -6.99
CA SER A 280 4.42 5.81 -5.80
C SER A 280 4.03 5.03 -4.55
N GLN A 281 5.00 4.85 -3.64
CA GLN A 281 4.78 4.15 -2.37
C GLN A 281 3.98 4.98 -1.34
N SER A 282 3.85 6.31 -1.50
CA SER A 282 3.18 7.19 -0.53
C SER A 282 2.33 8.32 -1.13
N MET A 283 2.49 8.65 -2.42
CA MET A 283 1.69 9.69 -3.07
C MET A 283 0.36 9.12 -3.60
N CYS A 284 -0.75 9.62 -3.06
CA CYS A 284 -2.10 9.38 -3.56
C CYS A 284 -2.95 10.65 -3.50
N ALA A 285 -4.15 10.61 -4.09
CA ALA A 285 -5.07 11.74 -4.09
C ALA A 285 -5.54 12.07 -2.65
N ARG A 286 -5.50 13.35 -2.26
CA ARG A 286 -6.00 13.85 -0.96
C ARG A 286 -7.41 13.40 -0.59
N ARG A 287 -8.27 13.20 -1.60
CA ARG A 287 -9.68 12.85 -1.47
C ARG A 287 -9.90 11.59 -0.63
N VAL A 288 -9.00 10.61 -0.72
CA VAL A 288 -9.19 9.36 0.01
C VAL A 288 -9.27 9.59 1.53
N PHE A 289 -8.46 10.49 2.08
CA PHE A 289 -8.50 10.85 3.49
C PHE A 289 -9.77 11.64 3.83
N GLU A 290 -10.16 12.59 2.97
CA GLU A 290 -11.34 13.42 3.17
C GLU A 290 -12.64 12.60 3.18
N LEU A 291 -12.75 11.60 2.31
CA LEU A 291 -13.90 10.70 2.23
C LEU A 291 -14.00 9.79 3.46
N LEU A 292 -12.88 9.18 3.87
CA LEU A 292 -12.84 8.35 5.06
C LEU A 292 -13.13 9.16 6.34
N ALA A 293 -12.60 10.39 6.46
CA ALA A 293 -12.95 11.31 7.54
C ALA A 293 -14.44 11.71 7.53
N SER A 294 -15.06 11.72 6.35
CA SER A 294 -16.51 11.94 6.18
C SER A 294 -17.34 10.67 6.40
N ASN A 295 -16.72 9.58 6.87
CA ASN A 295 -17.32 8.28 7.13
C ASN A 295 -18.04 7.69 5.90
N THR A 296 -17.38 7.72 4.75
CA THR A 296 -17.91 7.31 3.44
C THR A 296 -17.09 6.17 2.84
N VAL A 297 -17.78 5.12 2.38
CA VAL A 297 -17.12 3.98 1.72
C VAL A 297 -16.50 4.47 0.40
N THR A 298 -15.20 4.22 0.25
CA THR A 298 -14.42 4.73 -0.87
C THR A 298 -13.93 3.58 -1.73
N VAL A 299 -14.14 3.70 -3.05
CA VAL A 299 -13.53 2.84 -4.06
C VAL A 299 -12.48 3.63 -4.83
N SER A 300 -11.37 3.01 -5.20
CA SER A 300 -10.26 3.65 -5.89
C SER A 300 -9.66 2.73 -6.94
N ASN A 301 -9.20 3.29 -8.07
CA ASN A 301 -8.27 2.55 -8.92
C ASN A 301 -7.00 2.16 -8.13
N TYR A 302 -6.25 1.18 -8.64
CA TYR A 302 -5.05 0.70 -7.96
C TYR A 302 -4.05 1.84 -7.71
N SER A 303 -3.52 1.92 -6.49
CA SER A 303 -2.45 2.81 -6.11
C SER A 303 -1.66 2.18 -4.98
N ARG A 304 -0.34 2.00 -5.19
CA ARG A 304 0.57 1.45 -4.18
C ARG A 304 0.52 2.28 -2.88
N ALA A 305 0.43 3.60 -2.98
CA ALA A 305 0.26 4.49 -1.84
C ALA A 305 -1.02 4.25 -1.05
N VAL A 306 -2.18 4.09 -1.73
CA VAL A 306 -3.44 3.77 -1.05
C VAL A 306 -3.36 2.41 -0.35
N ARG A 307 -2.79 1.39 -1.01
CA ARG A 307 -2.59 0.06 -0.43
C ARG A 307 -1.64 0.10 0.76
N ASN A 308 -0.57 0.89 0.71
CA ASN A 308 0.38 1.02 1.82
C ASN A 308 -0.20 1.78 3.01
N LEU A 309 -0.94 2.87 2.77
CA LEU A 309 -1.43 3.75 3.84
C LEU A 309 -2.74 3.27 4.46
N LEU A 310 -3.60 2.60 3.68
CA LEU A 310 -4.98 2.30 4.06
C LEU A 310 -5.35 0.81 3.88
N GLY A 311 -4.49 -0.01 3.29
CA GLY A 311 -4.74 -1.46 3.16
C GLY A 311 -6.07 -1.77 2.46
N ASP A 312 -6.90 -2.57 3.14
CA ASP A 312 -8.25 -2.98 2.74
C ASP A 312 -9.36 -2.04 3.24
N LEU A 313 -9.02 -0.93 3.90
CA LEU A 313 -10.01 0.11 4.28
C LEU A 313 -10.52 0.89 3.05
N VAL A 314 -9.86 0.74 1.91
CA VAL A 314 -10.29 1.27 0.61
C VAL A 314 -10.27 0.13 -0.40
N ILE A 315 -11.37 -0.06 -1.12
CA ILE A 315 -11.42 -1.02 -2.23
C ILE A 315 -10.56 -0.46 -3.35
N CYS A 316 -9.38 -1.04 -3.54
CA CYS A 316 -8.34 -0.50 -4.41
C CYS A 316 -7.95 -1.54 -5.47
N THR A 317 -8.54 -1.44 -6.66
CA THR A 317 -8.39 -2.42 -7.76
C THR A 317 -8.55 -1.74 -9.11
N ASP A 318 -7.98 -2.32 -10.16
CA ASP A 318 -8.23 -1.92 -11.55
C ASP A 318 -9.21 -2.86 -12.27
N ASP A 319 -9.63 -3.96 -11.62
CA ASP A 319 -10.46 -5.00 -12.23
C ASP A 319 -11.95 -4.83 -11.88
N GLY A 320 -12.81 -4.92 -12.89
CA GLY A 320 -14.25 -4.71 -12.73
C GLY A 320 -14.97 -5.85 -12.02
N LYS A 321 -14.50 -7.09 -12.17
CA LYS A 321 -15.08 -8.24 -11.46
C LYS A 321 -14.71 -8.16 -9.98
N GLN A 322 -13.44 -7.95 -9.66
CA GLN A 322 -12.98 -7.77 -8.29
C GLN A 322 -13.71 -6.62 -7.60
N LEU A 323 -13.86 -5.48 -8.28
CA LEU A 323 -14.63 -4.34 -7.76
C LEU A 323 -16.08 -4.74 -7.45
N SER A 324 -16.74 -5.44 -8.37
CA SER A 324 -18.13 -5.90 -8.18
C SER A 324 -18.26 -6.88 -7.01
N ASP A 325 -17.34 -7.83 -6.91
CA ASP A 325 -17.31 -8.83 -5.85
C ASP A 325 -17.13 -8.15 -4.47
N GLN A 326 -16.27 -7.13 -4.35
CA GLN A 326 -16.14 -6.37 -3.11
C GLN A 326 -17.38 -5.51 -2.81
N ILE A 327 -17.97 -4.85 -3.82
CA ILE A 327 -19.18 -4.02 -3.64
C ILE A 327 -20.37 -4.87 -3.16
N SER A 328 -20.45 -6.14 -3.57
CA SER A 328 -21.55 -7.03 -3.18
C SER A 328 -21.68 -7.21 -1.67
N LYS A 329 -20.56 -7.14 -0.91
CA LYS A 329 -20.53 -7.26 0.55
C LYS A 329 -21.30 -6.15 1.26
N PHE A 330 -21.45 -4.98 0.64
CA PHE A 330 -22.13 -3.82 1.23
C PHE A 330 -23.66 -3.86 1.08
N SER A 331 -24.22 -4.98 0.62
CA SER A 331 -25.65 -5.26 0.80
C SER A 331 -26.02 -5.55 2.25
N ASP A 332 -25.04 -5.95 3.06
CA ASP A 332 -25.18 -6.09 4.51
C ASP A 332 -24.92 -4.73 5.19
N GLU A 333 -25.92 -4.22 5.91
CA GLU A 333 -25.83 -2.95 6.65
C GLU A 333 -24.83 -3.03 7.81
N GLU A 334 -24.68 -4.18 8.47
CA GLU A 334 -23.70 -4.35 9.54
C GLU A 334 -22.28 -4.22 8.98
N TYR A 335 -22.00 -4.95 7.90
CA TYR A 335 -20.73 -4.86 7.19
C TYR A 335 -20.46 -3.43 6.72
N TYR A 336 -21.43 -2.76 6.09
CA TYR A 336 -21.28 -1.38 5.63
C TYR A 336 -20.90 -0.42 6.77
N ASN A 337 -21.59 -0.48 7.91
CA ASN A 337 -21.36 0.44 9.01
C ASN A 337 -20.05 0.16 9.74
N LYS A 338 -19.70 -1.11 9.98
CA LYS A 338 -18.40 -1.49 10.58
C LYS A 338 -17.23 -1.12 9.66
N TYR A 339 -17.35 -1.37 8.35
CA TYR A 339 -16.29 -1.08 7.37
C TYR A 339 -15.95 0.43 7.33
N ARG A 340 -16.96 1.30 7.25
CA ARG A 340 -16.73 2.76 7.20
C ARG A 340 -16.15 3.30 8.51
N LEU A 341 -16.56 2.73 9.65
CA LEU A 341 -16.05 3.11 10.97
C LEU A 341 -14.55 2.81 11.12
N LEU A 342 -14.08 1.67 10.62
CA LEU A 342 -12.64 1.35 10.60
C LEU A 342 -11.84 2.37 9.79
N GLY A 343 -12.35 2.77 8.61
CA GLY A 343 -11.73 3.79 7.77
C GLY A 343 -11.66 5.16 8.45
N LEU A 344 -12.75 5.55 9.13
CA LEU A 344 -12.81 6.78 9.93
C LEU A 344 -11.75 6.76 11.05
N ARG A 345 -11.69 5.68 11.84
CA ARG A 345 -10.71 5.53 12.93
C ARG A 345 -9.28 5.64 12.42
N LYS A 346 -8.93 5.00 11.30
CA LYS A 346 -7.58 5.12 10.70
C LYS A 346 -7.21 6.57 10.41
N VAL A 347 -8.13 7.35 9.81
CA VAL A 347 -7.86 8.76 9.50
C VAL A 347 -7.76 9.63 10.76
N LEU A 348 -8.64 9.44 11.75
CA LEU A 348 -8.61 10.19 13.01
C LEU A 348 -7.39 9.86 13.88
N THR A 349 -6.81 8.68 13.69
CA THR A 349 -5.59 8.23 14.38
C THR A 349 -4.33 8.80 13.72
N GLU A 350 -4.25 8.85 12.39
CA GLU A 350 -2.96 9.02 11.70
C GLU A 350 -2.92 10.07 10.57
N HIS A 351 -4.08 10.51 10.06
CA HIS A 351 -4.14 11.27 8.79
C HIS A 351 -4.94 12.58 8.88
N THR A 352 -4.70 13.39 9.91
CA THR A 352 -5.26 14.76 10.03
C THR A 352 -4.21 15.84 9.83
N TYR A 353 -4.62 17.05 9.43
CA TYR A 353 -3.68 18.18 9.29
C TYR A 353 -3.10 18.65 10.63
N THR A 354 -3.78 18.41 11.75
CA THR A 354 -3.21 18.56 13.10
C THR A 354 -1.97 17.67 13.28
N HIS A 355 -2.02 16.40 12.84
CA HIS A 355 -0.86 15.51 12.88
C HIS A 355 0.26 16.01 11.97
N ARG A 356 -0.08 16.50 10.76
CA ARG A 356 0.93 17.04 9.82
C ARG A 356 1.62 18.27 10.37
N LEU A 357 0.87 19.21 10.96
CA LEU A 357 1.45 20.41 11.54
C LEU A 357 2.28 20.08 12.80
N SER A 358 1.79 19.17 13.66
CA SER A 358 2.57 18.68 14.81
C SER A 358 3.90 18.08 14.37
N TYR A 359 3.89 17.25 13.34
CA TYR A 359 5.11 16.65 12.78
C TYR A 359 6.08 17.69 12.20
N ILE A 360 5.58 18.73 11.52
CA ILE A 360 6.42 19.86 11.08
C ILE A 360 7.08 20.51 12.30
N VAL A 361 6.32 20.82 13.34
CA VAL A 361 6.84 21.49 14.55
C VAL A 361 7.90 20.64 15.24
N ASP A 362 7.65 19.36 15.45
CA ASP A 362 8.59 18.43 16.08
C ASP A 362 9.87 18.19 15.26
N THR A 363 9.79 18.40 13.95
CA THR A 363 10.93 18.30 13.04
C THR A 363 11.78 19.57 13.03
N VAL A 364 11.13 20.74 13.02
CA VAL A 364 11.79 22.05 12.87
C VAL A 364 12.39 22.55 14.18
N TYR A 365 11.74 22.27 15.31
CA TYR A 365 12.09 22.85 16.61
C TYR A 365 12.73 21.84 17.57
N THR A 366 13.57 22.33 18.49
CA THR A 366 14.19 21.53 19.57
C THR A 366 13.19 21.14 20.64
N ASN A 367 12.38 22.10 21.10
CA ASN A 367 11.33 21.88 22.07
C ASN A 367 10.14 21.20 21.39
N LYS A 368 10.01 19.88 21.61
CA LYS A 368 8.89 19.12 21.06
C LYS A 368 7.55 19.67 21.54
N MET A 369 6.56 19.54 20.70
CA MET A 369 5.20 19.86 21.07
C MET A 369 4.54 18.57 21.56
N GLN A 370 4.15 18.53 22.83
CA GLN A 370 3.29 17.45 23.29
C GLN A 370 1.91 17.71 22.69
N THR A 371 1.49 16.86 21.75
CA THR A 371 0.08 16.82 21.36
C THR A 371 -0.69 16.44 22.63
N ALA A 372 -1.56 17.33 23.12
CA ALA A 372 -2.33 17.07 24.33
C ALA A 372 -3.13 15.77 24.15
N SER A 373 -2.80 14.75 24.93
CA SER A 373 -3.68 13.59 25.09
C SER A 373 -4.91 14.02 25.88
N VAL A 374 -6.04 13.38 25.60
CA VAL A 374 -7.26 13.60 26.39
C VAL A 374 -7.16 12.66 27.58
N ASP A 375 -7.03 13.20 28.79
CA ASP A 375 -7.01 12.39 30.00
C ASP A 375 -8.43 11.92 30.34
N VAL A 376 -8.63 10.59 30.37
CA VAL A 376 -9.96 9.99 30.60
C VAL A 376 -10.06 9.33 31.98
N ALA A 377 -11.01 9.78 32.78
CA ALA A 377 -11.43 9.11 34.01
C ALA A 377 -12.57 8.12 33.70
N ILE A 378 -12.38 6.85 34.05
CA ILE A 378 -13.41 5.81 33.94
C ILE A 378 -13.97 5.60 35.35
N LEU A 379 -15.28 5.77 35.52
CA LEU A 379 -15.96 5.67 36.81
C LEU A 379 -16.85 4.44 36.79
N ALA A 380 -16.71 3.56 37.79
CA ALA A 380 -17.52 2.34 37.90
C ALA A 380 -17.89 2.09 39.37
N CYS A 381 -19.12 1.66 39.60
CA CYS A 381 -19.59 1.22 40.90
C CYS A 381 -19.65 -0.31 40.94
N VAL A 382 -19.06 -0.93 41.96
CA VAL A 382 -19.04 -2.39 42.11
C VAL A 382 -19.46 -2.81 43.51
N ASN A 383 -20.26 -3.87 43.60
CA ASN A 383 -20.77 -4.42 44.87
C ASN A 383 -20.21 -5.80 45.20
N SER A 384 -19.50 -6.43 44.25
CA SER A 384 -18.96 -7.78 44.40
C SER A 384 -17.61 -7.92 43.71
N LYS A 385 -16.89 -9.00 44.05
CA LYS A 385 -15.62 -9.33 43.40
C LYS A 385 -15.81 -9.69 41.92
N ASP A 386 -16.92 -10.33 41.56
CA ASP A 386 -17.21 -10.71 40.18
C ASP A 386 -17.45 -9.47 39.30
N GLU A 387 -18.16 -8.47 39.81
CA GLU A 387 -18.33 -7.17 39.14
C GLU A 387 -17.00 -6.43 38.97
N LEU A 388 -16.14 -6.48 39.99
CA LEU A 388 -14.78 -5.92 39.92
C LEU A 388 -13.95 -6.59 38.81
N GLU A 389 -13.95 -7.92 38.76
CA GLU A 389 -13.23 -8.69 37.74
C GLU A 389 -13.78 -8.41 36.34
N HIS A 390 -15.10 -8.26 36.20
CA HIS A 390 -15.74 -7.85 34.95
C HIS A 390 -15.27 -6.47 34.48
N ILE A 391 -15.44 -5.44 35.31
CA ILE A 391 -15.02 -4.06 34.99
C ILE A 391 -13.54 -3.99 34.65
N TYR A 392 -12.69 -4.69 35.41
CA TYR A 392 -11.25 -4.71 35.15
C TYR A 392 -10.92 -5.34 33.80
N ARG A 393 -11.60 -6.43 33.39
CA ARG A 393 -11.46 -7.00 32.04
C ARG A 393 -11.89 -6.02 30.95
N GLN A 394 -13.03 -5.33 31.13
CA GLN A 394 -13.52 -4.31 30.21
C GLN A 394 -12.49 -3.16 30.05
N TYR A 395 -11.87 -2.73 31.14
CA TYR A 395 -10.80 -1.73 31.17
C TYR A 395 -9.54 -2.20 30.43
N GLN A 396 -9.06 -3.42 30.73
CA GLN A 396 -7.88 -3.99 30.07
C GLN A 396 -8.05 -4.15 28.56
N ARG A 397 -9.30 -4.33 28.08
CA ARG A 397 -9.61 -4.43 26.64
C ARG A 397 -9.44 -3.10 25.89
N GLN A 398 -9.49 -1.96 26.57
CA GLN A 398 -9.48 -0.65 25.91
C GLN A 398 -8.15 -0.35 25.19
N ASP A 399 -8.23 0.13 23.95
CA ASP A 399 -7.04 0.48 23.18
C ASP A 399 -6.43 1.82 23.60
N TYR A 400 -7.28 2.78 24.01
CA TYR A 400 -6.84 4.10 24.45
C TYR A 400 -6.02 4.05 25.75
N LYS A 401 -4.80 4.59 25.74
CA LYS A 401 -3.80 4.37 26.80
C LYS A 401 -3.82 5.41 27.92
N THR A 402 -4.30 6.63 27.64
CA THR A 402 -4.32 7.72 28.63
C THR A 402 -5.63 7.67 29.43
N THR A 403 -5.76 6.64 30.27
CA THR A 403 -6.97 6.37 31.04
C THR A 403 -6.65 6.02 32.49
N ARG A 404 -7.53 6.40 33.41
CA ARG A 404 -7.50 5.95 34.80
C ARG A 404 -8.86 5.43 35.24
N LEU A 405 -8.89 4.24 35.84
CA LEU A 405 -10.10 3.62 36.34
C LEU A 405 -10.27 3.93 37.84
N PHE A 406 -11.42 4.49 38.20
CA PHE A 406 -11.84 4.71 39.57
C PHE A 406 -13.01 3.78 39.88
N ILE A 407 -12.81 2.94 40.90
CA ILE A 407 -13.76 1.92 41.34
C ILE A 407 -14.33 2.38 42.67
N ILE A 408 -15.62 2.69 42.69
CA ILE A 408 -16.34 3.12 43.88
C ILE A 408 -17.00 1.89 44.49
N SER A 409 -16.67 1.58 45.75
CA SER A 409 -17.22 0.43 46.44
C SER A 409 -17.14 0.57 47.96
N ASP A 410 -18.22 0.20 48.65
CA ASP A 410 -18.26 0.05 50.10
C ASP A 410 -17.85 -1.38 50.54
N ALA A 411 -17.49 -2.26 49.60
CA ALA A 411 -17.18 -3.66 49.87
C ALA A 411 -15.78 -3.84 50.47
N ILE A 412 -15.73 -4.52 51.62
CA ILE A 412 -14.48 -4.81 52.32
C ILE A 412 -13.65 -5.86 51.54
N ASP A 413 -12.34 -5.66 51.44
CA ASP A 413 -11.32 -6.56 50.85
C ASP A 413 -11.17 -6.62 49.30
N LEU A 414 -11.59 -5.59 48.56
CA LEU A 414 -11.24 -5.47 47.13
C LEU A 414 -9.78 -4.98 46.95
N LYS A 415 -8.99 -5.68 46.12
CA LYS A 415 -7.61 -5.28 45.78
C LYS A 415 -7.28 -5.54 44.32
N ILE A 416 -6.67 -4.55 43.67
CA ILE A 416 -6.06 -4.66 42.34
C ILE A 416 -4.68 -4.02 42.40
N GLU A 417 -3.66 -4.75 41.98
CA GLU A 417 -2.30 -4.22 41.82
C GLU A 417 -2.14 -3.58 40.43
N ASN A 418 -2.56 -2.32 40.29
CA ASN A 418 -2.35 -1.52 39.08
C ASN A 418 -2.41 -0.02 39.42
N ASP A 419 -1.34 0.74 39.13
CA ASP A 419 -1.25 2.17 39.46
C ASP A 419 -2.31 3.04 38.76
N ASN A 420 -2.82 2.58 37.61
CA ASN A 420 -3.88 3.26 36.85
C ASN A 420 -5.29 2.85 37.29
N VAL A 421 -5.42 2.01 38.32
CA VAL A 421 -6.70 1.63 38.93
C VAL A 421 -6.70 2.12 40.38
N LYS A 422 -7.70 2.91 40.75
CA LYS A 422 -7.88 3.42 42.11
C LYS A 422 -9.20 2.93 42.67
N ILE A 423 -9.14 2.18 43.77
CA ILE A 423 -10.32 1.84 44.57
C ILE A 423 -10.58 3.02 45.51
N VAL A 424 -11.83 3.46 45.56
CA VAL A 424 -12.31 4.59 46.36
C VAL A 424 -13.35 4.07 47.33
N ASP A 425 -12.96 3.97 48.60
CA ASP A 425 -13.80 3.42 49.68
C ASP A 425 -14.99 4.33 50.04
N GLU A 426 -14.85 5.65 49.85
CA GLU A 426 -15.90 6.63 50.12
C GLU A 426 -15.90 7.69 49.02
N TRP A 427 -17.04 7.84 48.32
CA TRP A 427 -17.20 8.82 47.25
C TRP A 427 -17.53 10.20 47.83
N THR A 428 -16.53 11.08 47.88
CA THR A 428 -16.63 12.43 48.48
C THR A 428 -16.49 13.54 47.45
N GLU A 429 -16.93 14.75 47.83
CA GLU A 429 -16.77 15.97 47.01
C GLU A 429 -15.31 16.25 46.66
N GLU A 430 -14.36 15.95 47.56
CA GLU A 430 -12.93 16.13 47.31
C GLU A 430 -12.42 15.22 46.19
N VAL A 431 -12.85 13.96 46.17
CA VAL A 431 -12.49 13.00 45.12
C VAL A 431 -13.10 13.42 43.78
N ALA A 432 -14.38 13.80 43.76
CA ALA A 432 -15.05 14.29 42.56
C ALA A 432 -14.39 15.55 41.99
N ARG A 433 -14.01 16.50 42.85
CA ARG A 433 -13.29 17.73 42.47
C ARG A 433 -11.90 17.44 41.92
N HIS A 434 -11.18 16.49 42.50
CA HIS A 434 -9.88 16.05 41.99
C HIS A 434 -10.01 15.45 40.59
N ILE A 435 -10.98 14.57 40.36
CA ILE A 435 -11.25 13.99 39.03
C ILE A 435 -11.61 15.09 38.02
N GLN A 436 -12.50 16.00 38.38
CA GLN A 436 -12.89 17.12 37.51
C GLN A 436 -11.72 18.03 37.12
N THR A 437 -10.73 18.20 38.01
CA THR A 437 -9.59 19.10 37.79
C THR A 437 -8.47 18.43 36.99
N ASP A 438 -8.25 17.14 37.22
CA ASP A 438 -7.08 16.42 36.70
C ASP A 438 -7.36 15.67 35.38
N PHE A 439 -8.62 15.56 34.96
CA PHE A 439 -9.02 14.83 33.75
C PHE A 439 -9.89 15.70 32.83
N ASP A 440 -9.84 15.42 31.53
CA ASP A 440 -10.61 16.15 30.53
C ASP A 440 -12.02 15.59 30.36
N VAL A 441 -12.14 14.26 30.42
CA VAL A 441 -13.36 13.52 30.10
C VAL A 441 -13.62 12.44 31.14
N ALA A 442 -14.88 12.29 31.56
CA ALA A 442 -15.36 11.17 32.36
C ALA A 442 -16.23 10.22 31.53
N VAL A 443 -16.02 8.92 31.69
CA VAL A 443 -16.80 7.83 31.09
C VAL A 443 -17.28 6.90 32.21
N PHE A 444 -18.47 6.35 32.09
CA PHE A 444 -19.11 5.55 33.14
C PHE A 444 -19.27 4.11 32.68
N PHE A 445 -18.73 3.16 33.44
CA PHE A 445 -18.86 1.74 33.17
C PHE A 445 -19.89 1.11 34.12
N SER A 446 -20.87 0.44 33.53
CA SER A 446 -21.80 -0.45 34.23
C SER A 446 -21.17 -1.84 34.37
N SER A 447 -21.39 -2.49 35.51
CA SER A 447 -21.00 -3.89 35.72
C SER A 447 -21.91 -4.89 34.98
N ASN A 448 -23.02 -4.43 34.40
CA ASN A 448 -23.96 -5.24 33.62
C ASN A 448 -23.69 -5.20 32.10
N ASP A 449 -22.80 -4.31 31.65
CA ASP A 449 -22.64 -3.99 30.23
C ASP A 449 -21.31 -4.52 29.65
N TYR A 450 -21.25 -4.54 28.31
CA TYR A 450 -20.07 -4.86 27.53
C TYR A 450 -19.51 -3.61 26.85
N TYR A 451 -18.20 -3.40 27.02
CA TYR A 451 -17.42 -2.32 26.44
C TYR A 451 -16.31 -2.89 25.54
N GLY A 452 -16.48 -2.70 24.24
CA GLY A 452 -15.54 -3.17 23.22
C GLY A 452 -14.21 -2.40 23.23
N LYS A 453 -13.23 -2.91 22.48
CA LYS A 453 -11.85 -2.40 22.44
C LYS A 453 -11.71 -0.90 22.17
N HIS A 454 -12.58 -0.34 21.32
CA HIS A 454 -12.48 1.06 20.87
C HIS A 454 -13.54 1.98 21.49
N TYR A 455 -14.27 1.52 22.51
CA TYR A 455 -15.35 2.29 23.14
C TYR A 455 -14.90 3.68 23.60
N ILE A 456 -13.80 3.77 24.37
CA ILE A 456 -13.26 5.06 24.82
C ILE A 456 -12.63 5.84 23.65
N THR A 457 -11.92 5.15 22.76
CA THR A 457 -11.24 5.75 21.61
C THR A 457 -12.22 6.57 20.75
N ASP A 458 -13.43 6.04 20.49
CA ASP A 458 -14.43 6.72 19.67
C ASP A 458 -14.95 8.01 20.31
N PHE A 459 -15.12 8.02 21.64
CA PHE A 459 -15.49 9.25 22.36
C PHE A 459 -14.38 10.29 22.33
N VAL A 460 -13.12 9.89 22.55
CA VAL A 460 -11.97 10.79 22.46
C VAL A 460 -11.84 11.35 21.03
N PHE A 461 -12.13 10.55 20.01
CA PHE A 461 -12.15 11.04 18.64
C PHE A 461 -13.27 12.04 18.36
N ALA A 462 -14.44 11.86 18.99
CA ALA A 462 -15.55 12.79 18.83
C ALA A 462 -15.22 14.21 19.28
N THR A 463 -14.39 14.38 20.31
CA THR A 463 -13.95 15.70 20.78
C THR A 463 -13.11 16.46 19.74
N LYS A 464 -12.50 15.74 18.77
CA LYS A 464 -11.66 16.35 17.73
C LYS A 464 -12.44 17.00 16.59
N TYR A 465 -13.70 16.61 16.37
CA TYR A 465 -14.51 17.11 15.24
C TYR A 465 -15.86 17.70 15.64
N ALA A 466 -16.28 17.52 16.90
CA ALA A 466 -17.54 18.04 17.43
C ALA A 466 -17.30 18.64 18.82
N ASP A 467 -17.79 19.85 19.04
CA ASP A 467 -17.63 20.58 20.31
C ASP A 467 -18.94 20.53 21.11
N PHE A 468 -19.06 19.55 22.01
CA PHE A 468 -20.24 19.31 22.85
C PHE A 468 -19.82 18.96 24.28
N PRO A 469 -20.64 19.31 25.30
CA PRO A 469 -20.35 18.96 26.69
C PRO A 469 -20.52 17.45 26.95
N VAL A 470 -21.38 16.78 26.19
CA VAL A 470 -21.68 15.34 26.35
C VAL A 470 -21.71 14.65 25.00
N TYR A 471 -21.05 13.50 24.94
CA TYR A 471 -21.04 12.57 23.81
C TYR A 471 -21.70 11.26 24.25
N THR A 472 -22.54 10.65 23.41
CA THR A 472 -23.28 9.43 23.79
C THR A 472 -23.42 8.44 22.63
N LYS A 473 -23.77 7.19 22.92
CA LYS A 473 -24.27 6.23 21.93
C LYS A 473 -25.80 6.15 22.02
N ASN A 474 -26.52 6.97 21.25
CA ASN A 474 -27.98 6.95 21.23
C ASN A 474 -28.56 5.82 20.37
N VAL A 475 -27.74 5.28 19.47
CA VAL A 475 -27.98 4.02 18.79
C VAL A 475 -27.00 3.02 19.40
N TYR A 476 -27.48 1.86 19.83
CA TYR A 476 -26.68 0.90 20.59
C TYR A 476 -27.29 -0.51 20.47
N PHE A 477 -26.67 -1.50 21.11
CA PHE A 477 -27.19 -2.86 21.22
C PHE A 477 -27.53 -3.18 22.66
N THR A 478 -28.57 -3.99 22.88
CA THR A 478 -28.99 -4.46 24.20
C THR A 478 -29.31 -5.96 24.14
N ASN A 479 -29.08 -6.65 25.25
CA ASN A 479 -29.36 -8.08 25.37
C ASN A 479 -30.51 -8.35 26.35
N ALA A 480 -31.61 -8.88 25.80
CA ALA A 480 -32.76 -9.38 26.57
C ALA A 480 -33.03 -10.85 26.25
N GLY A 481 -31.97 -11.66 26.21
CA GLY A 481 -31.96 -13.06 25.76
C GLY A 481 -31.47 -13.25 24.32
N GLN A 482 -31.49 -12.18 23.53
CA GLN A 482 -30.81 -12.06 22.25
C GLN A 482 -30.31 -10.62 22.12
N VAL A 483 -29.11 -10.44 21.56
CA VAL A 483 -28.55 -9.11 21.26
C VAL A 483 -29.36 -8.48 20.12
N THR A 484 -29.91 -7.28 20.36
CA THR A 484 -30.72 -6.53 19.39
C THR A 484 -30.28 -5.08 19.33
N ARG A 485 -30.37 -4.47 18.14
CA ARG A 485 -30.03 -3.06 17.92
C ARG A 485 -31.20 -2.17 18.31
N VAL A 486 -30.95 -1.22 19.21
CA VAL A 486 -31.90 -0.18 19.63
C VAL A 486 -31.59 1.11 18.87
N SER A 487 -32.61 1.70 18.24
CA SER A 487 -32.46 2.90 17.41
C SER A 487 -33.15 4.11 18.05
N GLY A 488 -32.40 4.94 18.76
CA GLY A 488 -32.87 6.22 19.32
C GLY A 488 -32.86 7.39 18.32
N GLY A 489 -32.40 7.20 17.08
CA GLY A 489 -32.24 8.26 16.09
C GLY A 489 -31.20 7.94 15.01
N ARG A 490 -30.58 8.97 14.43
CA ARG A 490 -29.43 8.85 13.52
C ARG A 490 -28.12 8.95 14.32
N VAL A 491 -27.11 8.17 13.94
CA VAL A 491 -25.73 8.32 14.44
C VAL A 491 -25.11 9.63 13.95
N TYR A 492 -24.07 10.11 14.65
CA TYR A 492 -23.34 11.35 14.33
C TYR A 492 -24.24 12.59 14.20
N ASN A 493 -25.19 12.74 15.13
CA ASN A 493 -26.18 13.81 15.15
C ASN A 493 -26.44 14.29 16.58
N THR A 494 -27.08 15.45 16.73
CA THR A 494 -27.47 15.99 18.03
C THR A 494 -28.69 15.26 18.58
N VAL A 495 -28.71 15.05 19.89
CA VAL A 495 -29.82 14.41 20.62
C VAL A 495 -30.18 15.22 21.87
N THR A 496 -31.36 14.98 22.42
CA THR A 496 -31.90 15.76 23.55
C THR A 496 -31.73 15.10 24.91
N SER A 497 -31.31 13.84 24.95
CA SER A 497 -31.09 13.09 26.20
C SER A 497 -30.01 12.02 26.04
N TYR A 498 -29.47 11.55 27.15
CA TYR A 498 -28.44 10.52 27.20
C TYR A 498 -28.52 9.69 28.50
N GLN A 499 -27.86 8.53 28.49
CA GLN A 499 -27.66 7.69 29.68
C GLN A 499 -26.16 7.58 29.98
N LEU A 500 -25.79 7.64 31.26
CA LEU A 500 -24.39 7.70 31.71
C LEU A 500 -23.56 6.50 31.27
N ARG A 501 -24.09 5.28 31.47
CA ARG A 501 -23.48 4.00 31.09
C ARG A 501 -22.97 3.89 29.65
N ARG A 502 -23.43 4.76 28.75
CA ARG A 502 -23.02 4.82 27.32
C ARG A 502 -22.60 6.19 26.83
N SER A 503 -22.07 7.02 27.73
CA SER A 503 -21.71 8.40 27.44
C SER A 503 -20.36 8.80 28.00
N ALA A 504 -19.78 9.82 27.37
CA ALA A 504 -18.59 10.53 27.81
C ALA A 504 -18.94 12.00 28.07
N ILE A 505 -18.53 12.53 29.21
CA ILE A 505 -18.84 13.90 29.65
C ILE A 505 -17.54 14.70 29.72
N ARG A 506 -17.52 15.90 29.13
CA ARG A 506 -16.42 16.84 29.30
C ARG A 506 -16.46 17.42 30.71
N LEU A 507 -15.42 17.17 31.49
CA LEU A 507 -15.39 17.51 32.91
C LEU A 507 -15.38 19.02 33.16
N ALA A 508 -14.81 19.80 32.24
CA ALA A 508 -14.87 21.27 32.28
C ALA A 508 -16.30 21.84 32.21
N ASP A 509 -17.24 21.08 31.63
CA ASP A 509 -18.66 21.48 31.46
C ASP A 509 -19.59 20.80 32.50
N CYS A 510 -19.05 19.96 33.38
CA CYS A 510 -19.80 19.23 34.40
C CYS A 510 -19.56 19.84 35.79
N SER A 511 -20.59 20.11 36.60
CA SER A 511 -20.38 20.55 37.99
C SER A 511 -19.96 19.38 38.88
N VAL A 512 -19.24 19.67 39.97
CA VAL A 512 -18.87 18.65 40.98
C VAL A 512 -20.12 17.97 41.55
N ASP A 513 -21.18 18.74 41.83
CA ASP A 513 -22.46 18.21 42.33
C ASP A 513 -23.08 17.20 41.34
N ASN A 514 -23.07 17.53 40.04
CA ASN A 514 -23.57 16.63 39.01
C ASN A 514 -22.72 15.36 38.93
N LEU A 515 -21.39 15.48 38.98
CA LEU A 515 -20.49 14.33 38.96
C LEU A 515 -20.71 13.40 40.15
N ILE A 516 -21.01 13.97 41.33
CA ILE A 516 -21.37 13.19 42.52
C ILE A 516 -22.67 12.43 42.27
N GLU A 517 -23.70 13.11 41.78
CA GLU A 517 -25.00 12.50 41.46
C GLU A 517 -24.88 11.38 40.42
N TYR A 518 -24.11 11.61 39.35
CA TYR A 518 -23.96 10.66 38.24
C TYR A 518 -23.35 9.33 38.66
N VAL A 519 -22.36 9.35 39.55
CA VAL A 519 -21.74 8.12 40.05
C VAL A 519 -22.71 7.31 40.93
N THR A 520 -23.65 7.98 41.60
CA THR A 520 -24.63 7.28 42.46
C THR A 520 -25.73 6.55 41.69
N ASP A 521 -25.98 6.89 40.42
CA ASP A 521 -26.99 6.26 39.55
C ASP A 521 -26.54 6.17 38.08
N ILE A 522 -25.51 5.36 37.83
CA ILE A 522 -24.97 5.15 36.46
C ILE A 522 -26.00 4.43 35.56
N GLU A 523 -26.86 3.61 36.16
CA GLU A 523 -27.65 2.61 35.46
C GLU A 523 -28.87 3.22 34.75
N ASP A 524 -29.76 3.90 35.47
CA ASP A 524 -31.11 4.20 34.93
C ASP A 524 -31.37 5.71 34.74
N GLN A 525 -30.37 6.56 35.01
CA GLN A 525 -30.52 8.00 34.91
C GLN A 525 -30.57 8.47 33.45
N ASN A 526 -31.77 8.84 32.98
CA ASN A 526 -31.95 9.53 31.70
C ASN A 526 -31.85 11.05 31.90
N ILE A 527 -30.76 11.65 31.42
CA ILE A 527 -30.46 13.06 31.61
C ILE A 527 -30.82 13.82 30.33
N SER A 528 -31.46 14.99 30.46
CA SER A 528 -31.89 15.82 29.33
C SER A 528 -31.19 17.20 29.33
N PRO A 529 -29.92 17.29 28.92
CA PRO A 529 -29.20 18.56 28.86
C PRO A 529 -29.56 19.32 27.57
N SER A 530 -29.07 20.56 27.45
CA SER A 530 -29.34 21.40 26.28
C SER A 530 -28.60 20.99 25.01
N GLN A 531 -27.46 20.27 25.10
CA GLN A 531 -26.61 19.92 23.95
C GLN A 531 -25.91 18.56 24.16
N VAL A 532 -26.26 17.55 23.34
CA VAL A 532 -25.62 16.22 23.33
C VAL A 532 -25.30 15.82 21.90
N PHE A 533 -24.17 15.15 21.68
CA PHE A 533 -23.80 14.58 20.40
C PHE A 533 -23.78 13.05 20.44
N SER A 534 -24.53 12.38 19.56
CA SER A 534 -24.47 10.93 19.42
C SER A 534 -23.37 10.51 18.45
N ILE A 535 -22.58 9.50 18.80
CA ILE A 535 -21.57 8.87 17.92
C ILE A 535 -22.10 7.57 17.31
N ASP A 536 -21.21 6.70 16.81
CA ASP A 536 -21.53 5.38 16.23
C ASP A 536 -22.14 4.41 17.25
N GLU A 537 -22.70 3.31 16.75
CA GLU A 537 -23.41 2.31 17.55
C GLU A 537 -22.60 1.11 18.08
N TYR A 538 -21.31 0.99 17.74
CA TYR A 538 -20.51 -0.21 17.98
C TYR A 538 -19.67 -0.14 19.26
N ASN A 539 -18.98 -1.23 19.59
CA ASN A 539 -18.15 -1.39 20.79
C ASN A 539 -18.90 -1.17 22.12
N TYR A 540 -20.22 -1.34 22.13
CA TYR A 540 -21.02 -1.28 23.35
C TYR A 540 -22.25 -2.19 23.23
N CYS A 541 -22.50 -3.02 24.24
CA CYS A 541 -23.76 -3.76 24.39
C CYS A 541 -24.26 -3.67 25.83
N GLU A 542 -25.47 -3.16 25.97
CA GLU A 542 -26.17 -3.08 27.25
C GLU A 542 -26.65 -4.46 27.71
N ASN A 543 -26.60 -4.72 29.02
CA ASN A 543 -27.02 -5.97 29.68
C ASN A 543 -26.32 -7.24 29.13
N TYR A 544 -25.03 -7.13 28.82
CA TYR A 544 -24.22 -8.20 28.25
C TYR A 544 -22.89 -8.33 28.99
N VAL A 545 -22.63 -9.50 29.60
CA VAL A 545 -21.47 -9.70 30.50
C VAL A 545 -20.44 -10.73 29.98
N GLU A 546 -20.61 -11.22 28.75
CA GLU A 546 -19.67 -12.18 28.14
C GLU A 546 -18.35 -11.52 27.71
N GLU A 547 -17.37 -12.36 27.33
CA GLU A 547 -16.02 -11.90 26.99
C GLU A 547 -15.88 -11.23 25.62
N ASP A 548 -16.71 -11.62 24.67
CA ASP A 548 -16.75 -11.06 23.31
C ASP A 548 -18.20 -10.86 22.87
N CYS A 549 -18.43 -9.92 21.96
CA CYS A 549 -19.74 -9.66 21.40
C CYS A 549 -19.60 -9.39 19.89
N PRO A 550 -19.51 -10.45 19.05
CA PRO A 550 -19.19 -10.32 17.63
C PRO A 550 -20.09 -9.34 16.85
N LEU A 551 -21.35 -9.19 17.26
CA LEU A 551 -22.30 -8.24 16.65
C LEU A 551 -21.92 -6.78 16.86
N VAL A 552 -21.32 -6.42 18.00
CA VAL A 552 -20.91 -5.04 18.29
C VAL A 552 -19.41 -4.81 18.12
N ASP A 553 -18.61 -5.87 18.12
CA ASP A 553 -17.18 -5.85 17.87
C ASP A 553 -16.87 -5.50 16.41
N ASP A 554 -15.65 -5.04 16.18
CA ASP A 554 -15.23 -4.57 14.88
C ASP A 554 -15.19 -5.69 13.83
N LEU A 555 -15.32 -5.29 12.56
CA LEU A 555 -15.06 -6.17 11.44
C LEU A 555 -13.58 -6.60 11.45
N ASN A 556 -13.32 -7.90 11.30
CA ASN A 556 -11.96 -8.40 11.18
C ASN A 556 -11.40 -8.13 9.76
N LEU A 557 -10.72 -7.01 9.59
CA LEU A 557 -9.91 -6.69 8.40
C LEU A 557 -8.43 -6.79 8.75
N VAL A 558 -7.71 -7.64 8.03
CA VAL A 558 -6.33 -8.00 8.35
C VAL A 558 -5.32 -6.94 7.90
N ASP A 559 -5.48 -6.40 6.69
CA ASP A 559 -4.60 -5.35 6.18
C ASP A 559 -5.25 -3.97 6.37
N LEU A 560 -4.83 -3.24 7.42
CA LEU A 560 -5.28 -1.88 7.72
C LEU A 560 -4.30 -0.79 7.21
N GLY A 561 -3.32 -1.18 6.39
CA GLY A 561 -2.20 -0.33 6.00
C GLY A 561 -1.11 -0.24 7.07
N ILE A 562 0.06 0.25 6.66
CA ILE A 562 1.23 0.47 7.50
C ILE A 562 0.94 1.68 8.42
N LYS A 563 1.37 1.61 9.67
CA LYS A 563 1.26 2.74 10.61
C LYS A 563 2.15 3.89 10.15
N MET A 564 1.64 5.13 10.23
CA MET A 564 2.40 6.32 9.82
C MET A 564 3.74 6.47 10.55
N ASP A 565 3.82 6.12 11.84
CA ASP A 565 5.08 6.16 12.60
C ASP A 565 6.14 5.23 12.02
N ASP A 566 5.73 4.05 11.53
CA ASP A 566 6.64 3.10 10.89
C ASP A 566 7.13 3.63 9.54
N ILE A 567 6.24 4.30 8.79
CA ILE A 567 6.59 4.94 7.52
C ILE A 567 7.55 6.12 7.76
N TYR A 568 7.29 6.97 8.75
CA TYR A 568 8.17 8.11 9.07
C TYR A 568 9.56 7.63 9.47
N ARG A 569 9.65 6.63 10.35
CA ARG A 569 10.92 5.99 10.72
C ARG A 569 11.70 5.47 9.52
N LYS A 570 11.02 4.81 8.55
CA LYS A 570 11.64 4.36 7.30
C LYS A 570 12.08 5.53 6.43
N ALA A 571 11.25 6.55 6.28
CA ALA A 571 11.54 7.75 5.49
C ALA A 571 12.75 8.52 6.04
N GLU A 572 12.83 8.70 7.35
CA GLU A 572 13.95 9.38 8.02
C GLU A 572 15.27 8.62 7.87
N ALA A 573 15.22 7.28 7.87
CA ALA A 573 16.38 6.41 7.69
C ALA A 573 16.97 6.42 6.26
N ILE A 574 16.27 6.98 5.28
CA ILE A 574 16.74 7.06 3.89
C ILE A 574 18.02 7.88 3.80
N LYS A 575 19.05 7.31 3.18
CA LYS A 575 20.34 7.97 2.97
C LYS A 575 20.43 8.61 1.57
N PRO A 576 21.24 9.66 1.39
CA PRO A 576 21.56 10.18 0.05
C PRO A 576 22.22 9.09 -0.81
N GLY A 577 22.06 9.22 -2.13
CA GLY A 577 22.69 8.36 -3.13
C GLY A 577 24.22 8.50 -3.13
N ILE A 578 24.90 7.39 -3.39
CA ILE A 578 26.36 7.35 -3.50
C ILE A 578 26.73 7.68 -4.94
N GLN A 579 27.64 8.64 -5.12
CA GLN A 579 28.14 8.98 -6.44
C GLN A 579 29.01 7.85 -7.01
N SER A 580 28.68 7.37 -8.21
CA SER A 580 29.47 6.34 -8.91
C SER A 580 30.88 6.85 -9.24
N SER A 581 31.87 5.93 -9.21
CA SER A 581 33.24 6.19 -9.67
C SER A 581 33.31 6.64 -11.13
N ASP A 582 32.30 6.30 -11.93
CA ASP A 582 32.25 6.53 -13.38
C ASP A 582 31.55 7.86 -13.74
N SER A 583 31.55 8.83 -12.82
CA SER A 583 30.94 10.15 -13.01
C SER A 583 31.96 11.28 -12.97
N ILE A 584 31.74 12.30 -13.81
CA ILE A 584 32.48 13.56 -13.77
C ILE A 584 31.83 14.45 -12.73
N HIS A 585 32.65 14.89 -11.78
CA HIS A 585 32.30 15.94 -10.85
C HIS A 585 33.28 17.09 -11.02
N VAL A 586 32.80 18.22 -11.54
CA VAL A 586 33.58 19.45 -11.62
C VAL A 586 33.26 20.29 -10.38
N ALA A 587 34.19 20.29 -9.41
CA ALA A 587 34.09 21.09 -8.19
C ALA A 587 34.28 22.59 -8.48
N PRO A 588 33.88 23.52 -7.59
CA PRO A 588 33.98 24.98 -7.84
C PRO A 588 35.36 25.46 -8.24
N LYS A 589 36.39 24.94 -7.55
CA LYS A 589 37.78 25.31 -7.81
C LYS A 589 38.23 24.87 -9.20
N GLU A 590 37.94 23.62 -9.57
CA GLU A 590 38.23 23.08 -10.90
C GLU A 590 37.46 23.86 -11.98
N LEU A 591 36.21 24.22 -11.70
CA LEU A 591 35.39 25.03 -12.59
C LEU A 591 36.01 26.41 -12.84
N TYR A 592 36.46 27.11 -11.79
CA TYR A 592 37.10 28.42 -11.91
C TYR A 592 38.39 28.37 -12.74
N GLU A 593 39.17 27.30 -12.61
CA GLU A 593 40.41 27.10 -13.38
C GLU A 593 40.13 26.79 -14.86
N MET A 594 39.00 26.17 -15.18
CA MET A 594 38.66 25.71 -16.54
C MET A 594 37.71 26.63 -17.31
N ILE A 595 36.96 27.50 -16.64
CA ILE A 595 35.91 28.31 -17.28
C ILE A 595 36.52 29.36 -18.24
N GLY A 596 35.95 29.45 -19.45
CA GLY A 596 36.37 30.43 -20.46
C GLY A 596 36.17 31.89 -20.03
N LYS A 597 36.94 32.80 -20.64
CA LYS A 597 36.80 34.25 -20.42
C LYS A 597 35.62 34.82 -21.21
N SER A 598 34.91 35.79 -20.64
CA SER A 598 33.87 36.59 -21.29
C SER A 598 34.07 38.08 -20.95
N ASN A 599 33.67 38.98 -21.84
CA ASN A 599 33.69 40.42 -21.59
C ASN A 599 32.45 40.93 -20.81
N ASN A 600 31.40 40.11 -20.70
CA ASN A 600 30.12 40.49 -20.10
C ASN A 600 29.84 39.83 -18.75
N LEU A 601 30.74 38.94 -18.31
CA LEU A 601 30.64 38.17 -17.08
C LEU A 601 31.86 38.43 -16.21
N SER A 602 31.65 38.58 -14.90
CA SER A 602 32.73 38.60 -13.91
C SER A 602 32.69 37.32 -13.07
N TYR A 603 33.86 36.80 -12.71
CA TYR A 603 34.01 35.54 -11.98
C TYR A 603 34.84 35.77 -10.72
N LYS A 604 34.34 35.28 -9.57
CA LYS A 604 35.06 35.30 -8.30
C LYS A 604 35.00 33.91 -7.66
N ASN A 605 36.16 33.31 -7.41
CA ASN A 605 36.22 32.06 -6.65
C ASN A 605 35.95 32.35 -5.17
N GLN A 606 34.95 31.70 -4.59
CA GLN A 606 34.65 31.73 -3.16
C GLN A 606 34.72 30.30 -2.60
N THR A 607 34.87 30.17 -1.28
CA THR A 607 34.98 28.87 -0.60
C THR A 607 33.78 27.97 -0.87
N ASP A 608 32.60 28.57 -1.00
CA ASP A 608 31.34 27.87 -1.21
C ASP A 608 30.88 27.86 -2.67
N GLY A 609 31.66 28.32 -3.66
CA GLY A 609 31.25 28.27 -5.07
C GLY A 609 31.87 29.35 -5.98
N LEU A 610 31.64 29.23 -7.28
CA LEU A 610 32.05 30.23 -8.27
C LEU A 610 30.99 31.33 -8.39
N LEU A 611 31.25 32.51 -7.84
CA LEU A 611 30.39 33.68 -7.98
C LEU A 611 30.48 34.22 -9.41
N VAL A 612 29.33 34.34 -10.07
CA VAL A 612 29.18 34.90 -11.42
C VAL A 612 28.24 36.10 -11.36
N GLU A 613 28.71 37.24 -11.84
CA GLU A 613 27.87 38.43 -12.08
C GLU A 613 27.79 38.65 -13.59
N SER A 614 26.55 38.71 -14.08
CA SER A 614 26.21 38.94 -15.49
C SER A 614 25.68 40.35 -15.70
N LYS A 615 26.26 41.07 -16.67
CA LYS A 615 25.80 42.40 -17.10
C LYS A 615 25.07 42.37 -18.45
N LEU A 616 24.60 41.19 -18.86
CA LEU A 616 23.92 40.95 -20.13
C LEU A 616 22.47 41.49 -20.09
N ARG A 617 22.23 42.69 -20.64
CA ARG A 617 20.87 43.27 -20.69
C ARG A 617 19.98 42.61 -21.74
N ASP A 618 20.46 42.51 -22.98
CA ASP A 618 19.76 41.88 -24.11
C ASP A 618 20.73 40.95 -24.85
N GLY A 619 20.67 39.65 -24.55
CA GLY A 619 21.53 38.66 -25.21
C GLY A 619 21.82 37.43 -24.35
N HIS A 620 22.66 36.56 -24.90
CA HIS A 620 23.20 35.40 -24.20
C HIS A 620 24.68 35.23 -24.53
N ASP A 621 25.43 34.65 -23.60
CA ASP A 621 26.85 34.35 -23.78
C ASP A 621 27.12 32.87 -23.48
N TYR A 622 27.99 32.25 -24.28
CA TYR A 622 28.35 30.83 -24.17
C TYR A 622 29.80 30.71 -23.71
N VAL A 623 29.99 30.12 -22.54
CA VAL A 623 31.31 29.95 -21.95
C VAL A 623 31.61 28.46 -21.82
N TYR A 624 32.57 27.97 -22.59
CA TYR A 624 32.96 26.56 -22.54
C TYR A 624 34.12 26.32 -21.57
N LEU A 625 34.15 25.11 -21.00
CA LEU A 625 35.27 24.65 -20.20
C LEU A 625 36.43 24.25 -21.12
N ASN A 626 37.66 24.56 -20.70
CA ASN A 626 38.89 24.23 -21.42
C ASN A 626 39.34 22.77 -21.22
N LYS A 627 38.39 21.81 -21.19
CA LYS A 627 38.64 20.37 -21.00
C LYS A 627 37.66 19.55 -21.84
N LEU A 628 38.17 18.49 -22.48
CA LEU A 628 37.38 17.48 -23.17
C LEU A 628 37.33 16.22 -22.29
N TYR A 629 36.18 15.56 -22.25
CA TYR A 629 36.01 14.31 -21.51
C TYR A 629 35.75 13.17 -22.49
N SER A 630 36.47 12.06 -22.35
CA SER A 630 36.27 10.86 -23.18
C SER A 630 35.00 10.13 -22.75
N VAL A 631 34.17 9.74 -23.72
CA VAL A 631 32.95 8.96 -23.49
C VAL A 631 33.28 7.54 -23.02
N ASP A 632 34.36 6.94 -23.54
CA ASP A 632 34.75 5.56 -23.23
C ASP A 632 35.16 5.39 -21.75
N ASN A 633 35.65 6.45 -21.10
CA ASN A 633 36.05 6.47 -19.69
C ASN A 633 34.87 6.66 -18.71
N LEU A 634 33.66 6.91 -19.20
CA LEU A 634 32.49 7.19 -18.37
C LEU A 634 31.58 5.96 -18.17
N GLY A 635 31.97 4.79 -18.71
CA GLY A 635 31.23 3.53 -18.54
C GLY A 635 29.80 3.55 -19.09
N LEU A 636 29.49 4.46 -20.04
CA LEU A 636 28.13 4.90 -20.31
C LEU A 636 27.30 3.96 -21.21
N GLU A 637 26.05 3.76 -20.79
CA GLU A 637 24.90 3.48 -21.64
C GLU A 637 24.60 4.66 -22.61
N PRO A 638 23.75 4.52 -23.63
CA PRO A 638 23.43 5.62 -24.56
C PRO A 638 22.85 6.90 -23.91
N ASP A 639 22.46 6.88 -22.63
CA ASP A 639 21.86 8.02 -21.94
C ASP A 639 22.78 8.55 -20.83
N LEU A 640 23.04 9.87 -20.85
CA LEU A 640 23.92 10.58 -19.91
C LEU A 640 23.11 11.56 -19.05
N ASP A 641 23.20 11.45 -17.72
CA ASP A 641 22.63 12.46 -16.83
C ASP A 641 23.59 13.63 -16.63
N VAL A 642 23.03 14.83 -16.64
CA VAL A 642 23.76 16.09 -16.50
C VAL A 642 23.01 17.01 -15.53
N TYR A 643 23.73 17.52 -14.54
CA TYR A 643 23.22 18.44 -13.53
C TYR A 643 24.22 19.59 -13.32
N LEU A 644 23.74 20.82 -13.49
CA LEU A 644 24.48 22.04 -13.19
C LEU A 644 23.89 22.68 -11.94
N ASP A 645 24.68 22.69 -10.87
CA ASP A 645 24.26 23.12 -9.54
C ASP A 645 24.48 24.63 -9.36
N VAL A 646 23.40 25.41 -9.22
CA VAL A 646 23.44 26.88 -9.18
C VAL A 646 22.60 27.43 -8.02
N ASP A 647 23.18 28.34 -7.26
CA ASP A 647 22.49 29.24 -6.31
C ASP A 647 22.29 30.61 -6.95
N TYR A 648 21.04 31.08 -7.03
CA TYR A 648 20.72 32.43 -7.47
C TYR A 648 20.70 33.41 -6.30
N ILE A 649 21.44 34.51 -6.43
CA ILE A 649 21.27 35.71 -5.60
C ILE A 649 20.22 36.61 -6.25
N SER A 650 20.23 36.68 -7.58
CA SER A 650 19.13 37.20 -8.39
C SER A 650 18.88 36.28 -9.58
N LYS A 651 17.60 36.05 -9.93
CA LYS A 651 17.23 35.06 -10.94
C LYS A 651 17.50 35.60 -12.35
N PHE A 652 18.27 34.84 -13.13
CA PHE A 652 18.48 34.99 -14.58
C PHE A 652 18.70 33.61 -15.23
N SER A 653 18.84 33.54 -16.56
CA SER A 653 19.00 32.26 -17.27
C SER A 653 20.45 31.79 -17.21
N VAL A 654 20.64 30.59 -16.67
CA VAL A 654 21.91 29.88 -16.57
C VAL A 654 21.64 28.45 -16.98
N ASP A 655 22.20 28.02 -18.12
CA ASP A 655 21.93 26.71 -18.72
C ASP A 655 23.23 25.95 -18.94
N ILE A 656 23.23 24.64 -18.72
CA ILE A 656 24.36 23.78 -19.09
C ILE A 656 24.32 23.46 -20.59
N VAL A 657 25.50 23.47 -21.19
CA VAL A 657 25.71 23.16 -22.60
C VAL A 657 26.58 21.93 -22.70
N VAL A 658 26.10 20.90 -23.38
CA VAL A 658 26.83 19.66 -23.62
C VAL A 658 26.98 19.48 -25.11
N THR A 659 28.21 19.58 -25.60
CA THR A 659 28.55 19.38 -27.02
C THR A 659 29.22 18.03 -27.19
N THR A 660 28.67 17.18 -28.06
CA THR A 660 29.25 15.88 -28.42
C THR A 660 30.16 16.04 -29.63
N LEU A 661 31.31 15.37 -29.61
CA LEU A 661 32.34 15.44 -30.65
C LEU A 661 32.71 14.04 -31.14
N ASP A 662 33.05 13.93 -32.43
CA ASP A 662 33.56 12.69 -33.02
C ASP A 662 35.03 12.44 -32.65
N ARG A 663 35.61 11.34 -33.16
CA ARG A 663 37.04 10.99 -32.97
C ARG A 663 38.04 12.03 -33.47
N ASN A 664 37.63 12.93 -34.35
CA ASN A 664 38.45 14.01 -34.92
C ASN A 664 38.15 15.37 -34.23
N GLU A 665 37.48 15.35 -33.07
CA GLU A 665 37.04 16.53 -32.32
C GLU A 665 36.06 17.44 -33.09
N LYS A 666 35.41 16.91 -34.14
CA LYS A 666 34.39 17.66 -34.89
C LYS A 666 33.05 17.57 -34.17
N LYS A 667 32.38 18.71 -34.03
CA LYS A 667 31.05 18.81 -33.42
C LYS A 667 30.02 17.94 -34.15
N ILE A 668 29.32 17.11 -33.37
CA ILE A 668 28.17 16.32 -33.81
C ILE A 668 26.89 17.07 -33.41
N GLU A 669 26.61 17.16 -32.11
CA GLU A 669 25.39 17.77 -31.57
C GLU A 669 25.69 18.65 -30.35
N SER A 670 24.77 19.54 -30.00
CA SER A 670 24.87 20.38 -28.80
C SER A 670 23.52 20.48 -28.13
N TYR A 671 23.48 20.17 -26.84
CA TYR A 671 22.29 20.25 -26.01
C TYR A 671 22.42 21.42 -25.05
N VAL A 672 21.38 22.24 -24.95
CA VAL A 672 21.27 23.30 -23.94
C VAL A 672 20.17 22.91 -22.99
N LYS A 673 20.48 22.81 -21.71
CA LYS A 673 19.58 22.30 -20.67
C LYS A 673 19.58 23.22 -19.45
N PRO A 674 18.42 23.44 -18.81
CA PRO A 674 18.33 24.33 -17.64
C PRO A 674 19.18 23.83 -16.48
N SER A 675 19.75 24.76 -15.70
CA SER A 675 20.41 24.46 -14.42
C SER A 675 19.43 24.06 -13.32
N SER A 676 19.97 23.51 -12.23
CA SER A 676 19.24 23.06 -11.04
C SER A 676 18.11 22.07 -11.34
N ARG A 677 18.31 21.26 -12.39
CA ARG A 677 17.46 20.14 -12.82
C ARG A 677 18.32 18.98 -13.30
N LYS A 678 17.90 17.75 -13.04
CA LYS A 678 18.52 16.58 -13.68
C LYS A 678 18.06 16.52 -15.13
N ASN A 679 19.02 16.52 -16.05
CA ASN A 679 18.74 16.47 -17.47
C ASN A 679 19.38 15.22 -18.09
N GLN A 680 18.57 14.38 -18.71
CA GLN A 680 19.07 13.24 -19.48
C GLN A 680 19.35 13.65 -20.94
N ILE A 681 20.48 13.21 -21.47
CA ILE A 681 20.95 13.51 -22.82
C ILE A 681 21.33 12.20 -23.50
N LYS A 682 20.79 11.95 -24.70
CA LYS A 682 21.12 10.76 -25.48
C LYS A 682 22.40 11.00 -26.27
N ILE A 683 23.39 10.14 -26.10
CA ILE A 683 24.66 10.21 -26.82
C ILE A 683 24.65 9.20 -27.98
N GLY A 684 24.85 9.71 -29.20
CA GLY A 684 24.99 8.87 -30.39
C GLY A 684 26.27 8.01 -30.35
N ARG A 685 26.23 6.82 -30.97
CA ARG A 685 27.37 5.87 -31.02
C ARG A 685 28.66 6.45 -31.63
N GLU A 686 28.55 7.52 -32.41
CA GLU A 686 29.68 8.18 -33.08
C GLU A 686 30.41 9.19 -32.17
N ALA A 687 29.83 9.56 -31.03
CA ALA A 687 30.44 10.50 -30.09
C ALA A 687 31.57 9.84 -29.30
N LYS A 688 32.74 10.48 -29.30
CA LYS A 688 33.93 10.03 -28.56
C LYS A 688 34.36 10.98 -27.46
N TYR A 689 34.01 12.25 -27.57
CA TYR A 689 34.27 13.24 -26.54
C TYR A 689 33.04 14.09 -26.24
N ILE A 690 32.95 14.58 -25.01
CA ILE A 690 32.01 15.62 -24.60
C ILE A 690 32.76 16.88 -24.17
N LYS A 691 32.24 18.03 -24.59
CA LYS A 691 32.69 19.36 -24.17
C LYS A 691 31.57 20.05 -23.41
N LEU A 692 31.87 20.45 -22.19
CA LEU A 692 30.93 21.13 -21.30
C LEU A 692 31.05 22.65 -21.45
N GLY A 693 29.93 23.35 -21.33
CA GLY A 693 29.86 24.80 -21.29
C GLY A 693 28.65 25.28 -20.51
N ILE A 694 28.55 26.58 -20.34
CA ILE A 694 27.46 27.25 -19.62
C ILE A 694 27.00 28.43 -20.47
N ARG A 695 25.68 28.53 -20.65
CA ARG A 695 25.01 29.65 -21.31
C ARG A 695 24.41 30.56 -20.25
N PHE A 696 24.77 31.85 -20.29
CA PHE A 696 24.20 32.88 -19.42
C PHE A 696 23.32 33.82 -20.27
N ALA A 697 22.13 34.16 -19.80
CA ALA A 697 21.24 35.13 -20.46
C ALA A 697 20.49 35.98 -19.44
N GLY A 698 20.57 37.31 -19.59
CA GLY A 698 20.02 38.29 -18.66
C GLY A 698 21.01 38.78 -17.60
N GLU A 699 20.63 39.86 -16.91
CA GLU A 699 21.40 40.51 -15.86
C GLU A 699 21.09 39.87 -14.50
N GLY A 700 22.12 39.55 -13.73
CA GLY A 700 21.93 38.91 -12.43
C GLY A 700 23.20 38.36 -11.82
N ILE A 701 23.07 37.78 -10.62
CA ILE A 701 24.17 37.24 -9.84
C ILE A 701 23.80 35.82 -9.38
N CYS A 702 24.69 34.86 -9.63
CA CYS A 702 24.55 33.50 -9.15
C CYS A 702 25.89 32.95 -8.65
N LYS A 703 25.83 31.80 -7.98
CA LYS A 703 26.99 31.05 -7.54
C LYS A 703 26.88 29.62 -8.07
N ILE A 704 27.86 29.20 -8.87
CA ILE A 704 27.89 27.85 -9.42
C ILE A 704 28.64 26.94 -8.44
N LYS A 705 27.96 25.88 -7.99
CA LYS A 705 28.46 24.96 -6.96
C LYS A 705 29.17 23.75 -7.55
N SER A 706 28.66 23.18 -8.63
CA SER A 706 29.28 21.99 -9.25
C SER A 706 28.63 21.66 -10.59
N ILE A 707 29.34 20.89 -11.41
CA ILE A 707 28.76 20.18 -12.55
C ILE A 707 28.89 18.68 -12.31
N LEU A 708 27.79 17.95 -12.39
CA LEU A 708 27.73 16.49 -12.31
C LEU A 708 27.33 15.94 -13.68
N VAL A 709 28.12 15.00 -14.20
CA VAL A 709 27.87 14.35 -15.49
C VAL A 709 28.18 12.86 -15.37
N GLY A 710 27.23 11.98 -15.69
CA GLY A 710 27.39 10.53 -15.54
C GLY A 710 26.12 9.89 -14.96
N LYS A 711 26.19 8.64 -14.47
CA LYS A 711 25.04 8.01 -13.79
C LYS A 711 24.89 8.62 -12.38
N ILE A 712 23.84 9.42 -12.17
CA ILE A 712 23.49 9.96 -10.84
C ILE A 712 22.48 9.00 -10.21
N ASP A 713 22.91 8.24 -9.20
CA ASP A 713 22.04 7.33 -8.45
C ASP A 713 20.95 8.11 -7.70
N LEU A 714 19.76 8.06 -8.28
CA LEU A 714 18.52 8.58 -7.71
C LEU A 714 17.49 7.46 -7.55
N ASP A 715 17.93 6.20 -7.60
CA ASP A 715 17.05 5.05 -7.44
C ASP A 715 16.55 5.00 -6.00
N ASN A 716 15.45 4.30 -5.76
CA ASN A 716 14.76 4.30 -4.48
C ASN A 716 15.69 3.87 -3.33
N GLY A 717 15.61 4.60 -2.21
CA GLY A 717 16.38 4.31 -0.99
C GLY A 717 15.58 3.57 0.08
N CYS A 718 14.38 3.08 -0.25
CA CYS A 718 13.43 2.50 0.70
C CYS A 718 12.45 1.55 0.00
N PHE A 719 12.04 0.50 0.71
CA PHE A 719 10.89 -0.33 0.35
C PHE A 719 9.92 -0.42 1.53
N LEU A 720 8.66 -0.02 1.32
CA LEU A 720 7.60 -0.16 2.32
C LEU A 720 7.03 -1.58 2.27
N ASN A 721 7.59 -2.46 3.10
CA ASN A 721 7.08 -3.81 3.35
C ASN A 721 5.92 -3.80 4.36
N LYS A 722 4.93 -4.68 4.15
CA LYS A 722 3.81 -4.91 5.09
C LYS A 722 4.09 -6.06 6.05
N SER A 723 5.06 -6.91 5.72
CA SER A 723 5.38 -8.12 6.46
C SER A 723 6.89 -8.28 6.63
N ASN A 724 7.32 -9.09 7.59
CA ASN A 724 8.71 -9.57 7.68
C ASN A 724 8.97 -10.77 6.74
N ALA A 725 7.93 -11.34 6.13
CA ALA A 725 8.05 -12.43 5.17
C ALA A 725 7.80 -11.96 3.73
N LEU A 726 8.63 -12.44 2.80
CA LEU A 726 8.54 -12.16 1.36
C LEU A 726 8.39 -13.47 0.58
N LEU A 727 7.26 -13.67 -0.10
CA LEU A 727 7.07 -14.77 -1.04
C LEU A 727 7.60 -14.39 -2.43
N ILE A 728 8.43 -15.26 -2.99
CA ILE A 728 9.15 -15.08 -4.24
C ILE A 728 8.76 -16.21 -5.19
N ALA A 729 8.34 -15.83 -6.40
CA ALA A 729 8.11 -16.77 -7.49
C ALA A 729 8.52 -16.17 -8.84
N ASP A 730 8.78 -17.03 -9.82
CA ASP A 730 9.06 -16.62 -11.20
C ASP A 730 7.81 -16.17 -11.96
N ASN A 731 6.63 -16.44 -11.42
CA ASN A 731 5.38 -15.88 -11.88
C ASN A 731 4.32 -15.85 -10.76
N TYR A 732 3.28 -15.05 -10.97
CA TYR A 732 2.08 -14.96 -10.13
C TYR A 732 0.89 -14.57 -11.03
N PRO A 733 -0.34 -15.03 -10.74
CA PRO A 733 -1.51 -14.68 -11.54
C PRO A 733 -1.72 -13.18 -11.67
N ASP A 734 -2.33 -12.77 -12.78
CA ASP A 734 -2.85 -11.42 -12.98
C ASP A 734 -4.18 -11.48 -13.74
N TYR A 735 -4.95 -10.38 -13.77
CA TYR A 735 -6.27 -10.36 -14.41
C TYR A 735 -6.25 -10.63 -15.93
N LYS A 736 -5.08 -10.62 -16.57
CA LYS A 736 -4.91 -10.97 -18.00
C LYS A 736 -4.42 -12.42 -18.17
N ASP A 737 -3.75 -12.98 -17.17
CA ASP A 737 -3.26 -14.35 -17.10
C ASP A 737 -3.58 -15.00 -15.72
N LEU A 738 -4.81 -15.49 -15.58
CA LEU A 738 -5.35 -16.05 -14.33
C LEU A 738 -4.75 -17.40 -13.93
N TYR A 739 -4.13 -18.13 -14.86
CA TYR A 739 -3.94 -19.58 -14.72
C TYR A 739 -2.55 -19.97 -14.24
N ARG A 740 -1.52 -19.16 -14.53
CA ARG A 740 -0.17 -19.49 -14.07
C ARG A 740 -0.09 -19.24 -12.56
N TYR A 741 0.22 -20.30 -11.79
CA TYR A 741 0.56 -20.23 -10.35
C TYR A 741 -0.65 -19.89 -9.45
N GLY A 742 -1.88 -20.18 -9.89
CA GLY A 742 -3.11 -19.94 -9.12
C GLY A 742 -3.12 -20.55 -7.72
N PHE A 743 -2.46 -21.70 -7.52
CA PHE A 743 -2.36 -22.32 -6.20
C PHE A 743 -1.48 -21.52 -5.20
N ILE A 744 -0.51 -20.74 -5.69
CA ILE A 744 0.25 -19.81 -4.81
C ILE A 744 -0.70 -18.71 -4.34
N HIS A 745 -1.53 -18.20 -5.25
CA HIS A 745 -2.55 -17.21 -4.88
C HIS A 745 -3.53 -17.78 -3.84
N SER A 746 -4.01 -19.02 -4.00
CA SER A 746 -4.86 -19.66 -2.99
C SER A 746 -4.19 -19.68 -1.61
N ARG A 747 -2.90 -20.00 -1.52
CA ARG A 747 -2.15 -19.95 -0.24
C ARG A 747 -2.06 -18.54 0.32
N MET A 748 -1.67 -17.56 -0.50
CA MET A 748 -1.56 -16.15 -0.09
C MET A 748 -2.90 -15.60 0.42
N SER A 749 -4.00 -15.96 -0.25
CA SER A 749 -5.35 -15.60 0.17
C SER A 749 -5.72 -16.23 1.51
N GLU A 750 -5.39 -17.50 1.76
CA GLU A 750 -5.67 -18.12 3.05
C GLU A 750 -4.76 -17.62 4.17
N TYR A 751 -3.49 -17.33 3.91
CA TYR A 751 -2.62 -16.66 4.88
C TYR A 751 -3.26 -15.34 5.33
N LYS A 752 -3.74 -14.55 4.37
CA LYS A 752 -4.45 -13.32 4.67
C LYS A 752 -5.76 -13.56 5.44
N ASN A 753 -6.54 -14.59 5.10
CA ASN A 753 -7.79 -14.92 5.80
C ASN A 753 -7.58 -15.25 7.28
N VAL A 754 -6.41 -15.78 7.65
CA VAL A 754 -6.09 -16.17 9.03
C VAL A 754 -5.34 -15.09 9.81
N GLY A 755 -5.17 -13.90 9.23
CA GLY A 755 -4.50 -12.78 9.88
C GLY A 755 -3.06 -12.54 9.45
N GLU A 756 -2.52 -13.31 8.50
CA GLU A 756 -1.12 -13.24 8.09
C GLU A 756 -0.95 -12.55 6.73
N VAL A 757 -0.45 -11.31 6.76
CA VAL A 757 -0.07 -10.59 5.53
C VAL A 757 1.35 -11.02 5.13
N ILE A 758 1.52 -11.41 3.87
CA ILE A 758 2.82 -11.76 3.27
C ILE A 758 3.04 -10.87 2.05
N ASP A 759 4.24 -10.30 1.89
CA ASP A 759 4.57 -9.52 0.70
C ASP A 759 4.87 -10.47 -0.47
N MET A 760 4.41 -10.13 -1.69
CA MET A 760 4.64 -10.94 -2.90
C MET A 760 5.61 -10.26 -3.86
N PHE A 761 6.66 -10.99 -4.28
CA PHE A 761 7.59 -10.61 -5.34
C PHE A 761 7.51 -11.56 -6.54
N LYS A 762 7.14 -11.02 -7.71
CA LYS A 762 7.09 -11.72 -9.00
C LYS A 762 8.28 -11.32 -9.86
N PHE A 763 9.14 -12.29 -10.21
CA PHE A 763 10.16 -12.02 -11.22
C PHE A 763 9.52 -11.80 -12.61
N ASN A 764 10.08 -10.88 -13.39
CA ASN A 764 9.61 -10.56 -14.74
C ASN A 764 10.73 -10.67 -15.80
N ASP A 765 10.39 -10.50 -17.08
CA ASP A 765 11.33 -10.58 -18.22
C ASP A 765 12.15 -9.28 -18.40
N ARG A 766 12.73 -8.75 -17.31
CA ARG A 766 13.49 -7.47 -17.28
C ARG A 766 12.65 -6.24 -17.66
N LEU A 767 11.35 -6.29 -17.36
CA LEU A 767 10.49 -5.12 -17.46
C LEU A 767 10.77 -4.19 -16.26
N PRO A 768 10.50 -2.87 -16.40
CA PRO A 768 10.60 -1.94 -15.29
C PRO A 768 9.82 -2.42 -14.06
N ARG A 769 10.21 -1.95 -12.88
CA ARG A 769 9.44 -2.18 -11.66
C ARG A 769 7.97 -1.83 -11.88
N GLU A 770 7.10 -2.73 -11.44
CA GLU A 770 5.66 -2.52 -11.43
C GLU A 770 5.08 -2.99 -10.10
N TYR A 771 4.28 -2.14 -9.48
CA TYR A 771 3.39 -2.48 -8.40
C TYR A 771 1.99 -2.71 -8.97
N SER A 772 1.35 -3.80 -8.55
CA SER A 772 -0.02 -4.14 -8.91
C SER A 772 -0.74 -4.84 -7.75
N GLU A 773 -1.98 -5.24 -7.97
CA GLU A 773 -2.70 -6.15 -7.09
C GLU A 773 -3.36 -7.25 -7.91
N PHE A 774 -3.55 -8.40 -7.28
CA PHE A 774 -4.39 -9.47 -7.80
C PHE A 774 -5.27 -10.03 -6.68
N CYS A 775 -6.59 -9.89 -6.85
CA CYS A 775 -7.62 -10.31 -5.90
C CYS A 775 -7.35 -9.84 -4.45
N GLY A 776 -6.83 -8.62 -4.28
CA GLY A 776 -6.55 -8.03 -2.97
C GLY A 776 -5.20 -8.43 -2.34
N ILE A 777 -4.35 -9.14 -3.09
CA ILE A 777 -2.93 -9.38 -2.74
C ILE A 777 -2.05 -8.40 -3.51
N ASP A 778 -1.19 -7.67 -2.80
CA ASP A 778 -0.27 -6.72 -3.42
C ASP A 778 0.91 -7.44 -4.05
N VAL A 779 1.20 -7.14 -5.32
CA VAL A 779 2.27 -7.79 -6.08
C VAL A 779 3.32 -6.75 -6.48
N THR A 780 4.57 -7.00 -6.09
CA THR A 780 5.74 -6.27 -6.59
C THR A 780 6.38 -7.09 -7.71
N SER A 781 6.52 -6.51 -8.89
CA SER A 781 7.13 -7.17 -10.05
C SER A 781 8.44 -6.49 -10.45
N GLY A 782 9.46 -7.29 -10.73
CA GLY A 782 10.77 -6.77 -11.11
C GLY A 782 11.75 -7.87 -11.53
N TYR A 783 13.01 -7.46 -11.78
CA TYR A 783 14.12 -8.39 -12.03
C TYR A 783 15.17 -8.26 -10.93
N PHE A 784 16.45 -8.49 -11.24
CA PHE A 784 17.54 -8.54 -10.27
C PHE A 784 17.73 -7.23 -9.46
N GLU A 785 17.67 -6.09 -10.13
CA GLU A 785 17.88 -4.77 -9.52
C GLU A 785 16.78 -4.47 -8.48
N GLU A 786 15.53 -4.68 -8.89
CA GLU A 786 14.39 -4.44 -8.01
C GLU A 786 14.34 -5.46 -6.87
N PHE A 787 14.62 -6.73 -7.14
CA PHE A 787 14.68 -7.74 -6.08
C PHE A 787 15.72 -7.36 -5.00
N ASN A 788 16.91 -6.94 -5.42
CA ASN A 788 17.93 -6.48 -4.48
C ASN A 788 17.48 -5.24 -3.72
N ASN A 789 16.80 -4.28 -4.38
CA ASN A 789 16.22 -3.13 -3.72
C ASN A 789 15.22 -3.56 -2.62
N VAL A 790 14.31 -4.47 -2.92
CA VAL A 790 13.32 -4.98 -1.95
C VAL A 790 14.00 -5.67 -0.77
N VAL A 791 14.97 -6.55 -1.01
CA VAL A 791 15.63 -7.32 0.07
C VAL A 791 16.61 -6.47 0.90
N MET A 792 17.26 -5.46 0.29
CA MET A 792 18.20 -4.57 0.97
C MET A 792 17.53 -3.44 1.73
N ASN A 793 16.47 -2.87 1.15
CA ASN A 793 15.78 -1.71 1.73
C ASN A 793 14.45 -2.08 2.41
N GLY A 794 14.05 -3.35 2.36
CA GLY A 794 12.95 -3.92 3.12
C GLY A 794 13.44 -4.61 4.40
N GLU A 795 12.53 -4.76 5.36
CA GLU A 795 12.83 -5.39 6.67
C GLU A 795 12.50 -6.89 6.69
N HIS A 796 12.44 -7.56 5.53
CA HIS A 796 12.09 -8.98 5.47
C HIS A 796 13.18 -9.84 6.10
N ASP A 797 12.88 -10.66 7.10
CA ASP A 797 13.82 -11.62 7.70
C ASP A 797 13.65 -13.03 7.13
N THR A 798 12.53 -13.32 6.48
CA THR A 798 12.15 -14.64 5.99
C THR A 798 11.77 -14.58 4.50
N LEU A 799 12.42 -15.41 3.69
CA LEU A 799 12.16 -15.53 2.26
C LEU A 799 11.46 -16.86 1.95
N LEU A 800 10.27 -16.80 1.36
CA LEU A 800 9.48 -17.96 0.96
C LEU A 800 9.62 -18.15 -0.54
N ILE A 801 10.20 -19.25 -1.01
CA ILE A 801 10.54 -19.42 -2.42
C ILE A 801 9.70 -20.55 -3.02
N HIS A 802 9.00 -20.24 -4.10
CA HIS A 802 8.31 -21.21 -4.95
C HIS A 802 8.97 -21.25 -6.33
N PHE A 803 9.08 -22.46 -6.91
CA PHE A 803 9.65 -22.69 -8.25
C PHE A 803 11.04 -22.08 -8.43
N LEU A 804 11.96 -22.45 -7.54
CA LEU A 804 13.34 -21.96 -7.58
C LEU A 804 13.98 -22.24 -8.95
N ASN A 805 14.55 -21.19 -9.54
CA ASN A 805 15.31 -21.26 -10.78
C ASN A 805 16.64 -20.50 -10.64
N GLU A 806 17.46 -20.54 -11.69
CA GLU A 806 18.79 -19.94 -11.69
C GLU A 806 18.76 -18.42 -11.44
N THR A 807 17.76 -17.71 -11.97
CA THR A 807 17.59 -16.26 -11.74
C THR A 807 17.32 -15.97 -10.26
N ILE A 808 16.35 -16.67 -9.67
CA ILE A 808 15.99 -16.50 -8.25
C ILE A 808 17.18 -16.84 -7.36
N TRP A 809 17.80 -18.00 -7.59
CA TRP A 809 18.96 -18.43 -6.80
C TRP A 809 20.13 -17.46 -6.88
N ASN A 810 20.47 -16.96 -8.07
CA ASN A 810 21.54 -15.98 -8.22
C ASN A 810 21.26 -14.67 -7.49
N SER A 811 19.99 -14.33 -7.29
CA SER A 811 19.57 -13.13 -6.56
C SER A 811 19.63 -13.34 -5.05
N VAL A 812 19.23 -14.53 -4.59
CA VAL A 812 19.14 -14.87 -3.15
C VAL A 812 20.47 -15.33 -2.55
N LYS A 813 21.35 -15.97 -3.32
CA LYS A 813 22.58 -16.64 -2.80
C LYS A 813 23.54 -15.71 -2.06
N ASN A 814 23.49 -14.40 -2.33
CA ASN A 814 24.34 -13.42 -1.65
C ASN A 814 23.75 -12.96 -0.29
N GLN A 815 22.54 -13.40 0.05
CA GLN A 815 21.77 -12.98 1.22
C GLN A 815 21.53 -14.11 2.24
N LEU A 816 22.11 -15.30 2.02
CA LEU A 816 21.82 -16.53 2.78
C LEU A 816 22.17 -16.43 4.28
N SER A 817 23.19 -15.65 4.65
CA SER A 817 23.69 -15.60 6.04
C SER A 817 22.77 -14.84 6.99
N ASN A 818 21.95 -13.92 6.48
CA ASN A 818 21.22 -12.94 7.29
C ASN A 818 19.70 -13.14 7.24
N LYS A 819 19.24 -14.15 6.51
CA LYS A 819 17.82 -14.39 6.23
C LYS A 819 17.49 -15.86 6.48
N ARG A 820 16.28 -16.12 6.93
CA ARG A 820 15.69 -17.46 6.91
C ARG A 820 15.07 -17.71 5.54
N ILE A 821 15.26 -18.91 5.00
CA ILE A 821 14.79 -19.26 3.65
C ILE A 821 13.97 -20.53 3.74
N ILE A 822 12.75 -20.50 3.23
CA ILE A 822 11.86 -21.66 3.15
C ILE A 822 11.56 -21.90 1.68
N ILE A 823 11.86 -23.10 1.17
CA ILE A 823 11.76 -23.43 -0.25
C ILE A 823 10.71 -24.53 -0.44
N TRP A 824 9.63 -24.23 -1.15
CA TRP A 824 8.67 -25.24 -1.58
C TRP A 824 9.17 -25.92 -2.86
N VAL A 825 9.12 -27.25 -2.87
CA VAL A 825 9.55 -28.09 -3.99
C VAL A 825 8.35 -28.85 -4.56
N HIS A 826 7.97 -28.53 -5.79
CA HIS A 826 6.74 -28.98 -6.46
C HIS A 826 6.95 -30.10 -7.49
N GLY A 827 8.13 -30.17 -8.12
CA GLY A 827 8.47 -31.17 -9.13
C GLY A 827 9.11 -30.58 -10.38
N SER A 828 8.41 -29.67 -11.05
CA SER A 828 8.79 -29.15 -12.38
C SER A 828 10.18 -28.48 -12.37
N GLU A 829 10.54 -27.85 -11.27
CA GLU A 829 11.73 -27.07 -11.00
C GLU A 829 12.98 -27.91 -10.69
N ILE A 830 12.83 -29.15 -10.21
CA ILE A 830 13.93 -29.97 -9.68
C ILE A 830 14.17 -31.29 -10.43
N GLN A 831 13.12 -31.90 -11.00
CA GLN A 831 13.28 -33.24 -11.57
C GLN A 831 14.16 -33.26 -12.83
N PRO A 832 14.92 -34.34 -13.01
CA PRO A 832 15.75 -34.56 -14.19
C PRO A 832 14.95 -35.01 -15.43
N TRP A 833 15.61 -34.99 -16.58
CA TRP A 833 14.97 -35.35 -17.87
C TRP A 833 14.45 -36.80 -17.92
N TRP A 834 15.11 -37.76 -17.25
CA TRP A 834 14.70 -39.18 -17.31
C TRP A 834 13.37 -39.44 -16.62
N ARG A 835 13.03 -38.70 -15.55
CA ARG A 835 11.70 -38.73 -14.91
C ARG A 835 10.60 -38.15 -15.81
N ARG A 836 10.96 -37.53 -16.95
CA ARG A 836 10.05 -36.87 -17.91
C ARG A 836 10.17 -37.40 -19.33
N GLU A 837 10.77 -38.57 -19.51
CA GLU A 837 11.10 -39.13 -20.83
C GLU A 837 9.87 -39.22 -21.76
N TYR A 838 8.69 -39.50 -21.20
CA TYR A 838 7.40 -39.56 -21.91
C TYR A 838 6.98 -38.26 -22.61
N ASN A 839 7.63 -37.13 -22.33
CA ASN A 839 7.37 -35.85 -23.00
C ASN A 839 8.14 -35.68 -24.32
N TYR A 840 9.16 -36.50 -24.59
CA TYR A 840 10.05 -36.32 -25.74
C TYR A 840 9.76 -37.38 -26.80
N THR A 841 9.37 -36.95 -28.00
CA THR A 841 9.02 -37.85 -29.10
C THR A 841 10.12 -37.94 -30.17
N THR A 842 11.14 -37.09 -30.08
CA THR A 842 12.26 -37.02 -31.03
C THR A 842 13.60 -36.94 -30.31
N THR A 843 14.66 -37.45 -30.95
CA THR A 843 16.04 -37.38 -30.42
C THR A 843 16.49 -35.93 -30.19
N GLN A 844 16.07 -34.99 -31.04
CA GLN A 844 16.42 -33.58 -30.88
C GLN A 844 15.79 -32.97 -29.62
N GLN A 845 14.51 -33.22 -29.36
CA GLN A 845 13.85 -32.76 -28.12
C GLN A 845 14.51 -33.35 -26.88
N LEU A 846 14.88 -34.62 -26.93
CA LEU A 846 15.57 -35.30 -25.83
C LEU A 846 16.94 -34.67 -25.52
N GLU A 847 17.74 -34.35 -26.54
CA GLU A 847 19.05 -33.72 -26.37
C GLU A 847 18.96 -32.28 -25.81
N VAL A 848 17.91 -31.53 -26.19
CA VAL A 848 17.64 -30.22 -25.56
C VAL A 848 17.28 -30.40 -24.09
N ALA A 849 16.37 -31.34 -23.78
CA ALA A 849 15.95 -31.62 -22.41
C ALA A 849 17.10 -32.08 -21.49
N LYS A 850 18.02 -32.91 -22.00
CA LYS A 850 19.24 -33.30 -21.28
C LYS A 850 20.07 -32.09 -20.87
N LYS A 851 20.34 -31.17 -21.80
CA LYS A 851 21.11 -29.94 -21.53
C LYS A 851 20.43 -29.02 -20.51
N GLU A 852 19.12 -28.87 -20.59
CA GLU A 852 18.35 -28.11 -19.60
C GLU A 852 18.36 -28.79 -18.22
N SER A 853 18.23 -30.11 -18.19
CA SER A 853 18.33 -30.92 -16.98
C SER A 853 19.71 -30.80 -16.33
N GLU A 854 20.81 -30.80 -17.09
CA GLU A 854 22.15 -30.61 -16.53
C GLU A 854 22.31 -29.26 -15.82
N LYS A 855 21.76 -28.19 -16.40
CA LYS A 855 21.76 -26.87 -15.74
C LYS A 855 20.97 -26.90 -14.43
N ARG A 856 19.81 -27.55 -14.45
CA ARG A 856 18.94 -27.71 -13.28
C ARG A 856 19.61 -28.53 -12.17
N LEU A 857 20.24 -29.65 -12.51
CA LEU A 857 20.99 -30.48 -11.56
C LEU A 857 22.12 -29.67 -10.90
N ARG A 858 22.94 -28.96 -11.70
CA ARG A 858 24.02 -28.10 -11.17
C ARG A 858 23.52 -26.97 -10.26
N LEU A 859 22.33 -26.45 -10.53
CA LEU A 859 21.69 -25.46 -9.67
C LEU A 859 21.36 -26.07 -8.31
N TRP A 860 20.64 -27.20 -8.30
CA TRP A 860 20.21 -27.84 -7.06
C TRP A 860 21.36 -28.44 -6.25
N GLU A 861 22.44 -28.90 -6.89
CA GLU A 861 23.70 -29.24 -6.22
C GLU A 861 24.22 -28.07 -5.37
N GLN A 862 24.19 -26.84 -5.89
CA GLN A 862 24.60 -25.65 -5.13
C GLN A 862 23.64 -25.32 -4.00
N VAL A 863 22.32 -25.46 -4.25
CA VAL A 863 21.28 -25.16 -3.25
C VAL A 863 21.39 -26.11 -2.05
N PHE A 864 21.54 -27.41 -2.30
CA PHE A 864 21.70 -28.39 -1.23
C PHE A 864 23.03 -28.25 -0.50
N ALA A 865 24.12 -27.95 -1.22
CA ALA A 865 25.41 -27.64 -0.59
C ALA A 865 25.30 -26.45 0.37
N SER A 866 24.58 -25.39 -0.02
CA SER A 866 24.27 -24.27 0.88
C SER A 866 23.39 -24.71 2.06
N ALA A 867 22.33 -25.49 1.84
CA ALA A 867 21.42 -25.86 2.92
C ALA A 867 22.06 -26.72 4.03
N LEU A 868 23.08 -27.50 3.67
CA LEU A 868 23.88 -28.31 4.60
C LEU A 868 24.97 -27.51 5.32
N HIS A 869 25.21 -26.25 4.92
CA HIS A 869 26.15 -25.37 5.59
C HIS A 869 25.54 -24.81 6.89
N GLU A 870 26.27 -24.88 8.01
CA GLU A 870 25.77 -24.48 9.33
C GLU A 870 25.43 -22.98 9.44
N ASP A 871 26.08 -22.15 8.65
CA ASP A 871 25.85 -20.69 8.63
C ASP A 871 24.54 -20.28 7.93
N TYR A 872 23.84 -21.20 7.25
CA TYR A 872 22.65 -20.88 6.47
C TYR A 872 21.39 -21.54 7.04
N ASN A 873 20.33 -20.74 7.17
CA ASN A 873 19.02 -21.19 7.63
C ASN A 873 18.08 -21.45 6.45
N ILE A 874 18.25 -22.60 5.80
CA ILE A 874 17.42 -23.07 4.68
C ILE A 874 16.57 -24.26 5.14
N HIS A 875 15.26 -24.16 4.94
CA HIS A 875 14.28 -25.22 5.21
C HIS A 875 13.53 -25.57 3.92
N PHE A 876 13.27 -26.85 3.69
CA PHE A 876 12.54 -27.33 2.50
C PHE A 876 11.14 -27.82 2.86
N ILE A 877 10.18 -27.55 1.98
CA ILE A 877 8.84 -28.14 2.04
C ILE A 877 8.66 -29.00 0.80
N PHE A 878 8.46 -30.30 1.02
CA PHE A 878 8.12 -31.24 -0.04
C PHE A 878 6.63 -31.55 0.01
N VAL A 879 6.03 -31.66 -1.18
CA VAL A 879 4.57 -31.87 -1.32
C VAL A 879 4.11 -33.30 -1.06
N SER A 880 5.03 -34.28 -0.96
CA SER A 880 4.75 -35.68 -0.60
C SER A 880 6.02 -36.40 -0.15
N GLU A 881 5.86 -37.50 0.56
CA GLU A 881 6.98 -38.30 1.08
C GLU A 881 7.71 -39.01 -0.07
N TYR A 882 6.95 -39.61 -1.01
CA TYR A 882 7.46 -40.20 -2.25
C TYR A 882 8.31 -39.19 -3.02
N PHE A 883 7.82 -37.95 -3.15
CA PHE A 883 8.53 -36.94 -3.93
C PHE A 883 9.81 -36.46 -3.25
N ALA A 884 9.83 -36.34 -1.91
CA ALA A 884 11.06 -36.07 -1.17
C ALA A 884 12.11 -37.17 -1.41
N ASN A 885 11.69 -38.44 -1.30
CA ASN A 885 12.56 -39.59 -1.55
C ASN A 885 13.06 -39.66 -3.01
N GLU A 886 12.21 -39.33 -3.99
CA GLU A 886 12.60 -39.20 -5.40
C GLU A 886 13.68 -38.13 -5.59
N VAL A 887 13.54 -36.97 -4.94
CA VAL A 887 14.55 -35.90 -4.99
C VAL A 887 15.87 -36.35 -4.35
N PHE A 888 15.82 -37.03 -3.20
CA PHE A 888 17.01 -37.54 -2.52
C PHE A 888 17.76 -38.57 -3.37
N GLU A 889 17.05 -39.45 -4.06
CA GLU A 889 17.61 -40.41 -5.01
C GLU A 889 18.26 -39.70 -6.21
N ASP A 890 17.51 -38.82 -6.88
CA ASP A 890 17.93 -38.20 -8.14
C ASP A 890 19.13 -37.24 -7.94
N HIS A 891 19.17 -36.52 -6.82
CA HIS A 891 20.24 -35.56 -6.48
C HIS A 891 21.32 -36.14 -5.57
N LYS A 892 21.18 -37.41 -5.13
CA LYS A 892 22.11 -38.09 -4.24
C LYS A 892 22.40 -37.29 -2.96
N VAL A 893 21.36 -36.72 -2.39
CA VAL A 893 21.41 -35.90 -1.17
C VAL A 893 20.60 -36.57 -0.06
N ASN A 894 21.03 -36.40 1.20
CA ASN A 894 20.24 -36.78 2.36
C ASN A 894 20.16 -35.58 3.30
N LEU A 895 18.97 -34.99 3.43
CA LEU A 895 18.76 -33.82 4.29
C LEU A 895 18.45 -34.27 5.73
N PRO A 896 18.99 -33.59 6.75
CA PRO A 896 18.57 -33.76 8.13
C PRO A 896 17.06 -33.54 8.31
N VAL A 897 16.43 -34.27 9.23
CA VAL A 897 14.96 -34.20 9.46
C VAL A 897 14.49 -32.81 9.88
N ASP A 898 15.36 -32.03 10.52
CA ASP A 898 15.09 -30.63 10.91
C ASP A 898 15.21 -29.63 9.74
N LYS A 899 15.73 -30.06 8.58
CA LYS A 899 15.92 -29.22 7.39
C LYS A 899 14.78 -29.35 6.37
N TYR A 900 13.83 -30.26 6.57
CA TYR A 900 12.68 -30.37 5.69
C TYR A 900 11.40 -30.79 6.40
N THR A 901 10.25 -30.57 5.76
CA THR A 901 8.95 -31.06 6.22
C THR A 901 8.09 -31.46 5.04
N ILE A 902 7.20 -32.43 5.23
CA ILE A 902 6.19 -32.79 4.24
C ILE A 902 4.93 -31.98 4.52
N ILE A 903 4.58 -31.09 3.60
CA ILE A 903 3.32 -30.34 3.62
C ILE A 903 2.74 -30.38 2.21
N HIS A 904 1.56 -30.98 2.08
CA HIS A 904 0.88 -31.15 0.80
C HIS A 904 0.41 -29.81 0.23
N ASN A 905 0.05 -29.81 -1.05
CA ASN A 905 -0.67 -28.70 -1.65
C ASN A 905 -2.05 -28.57 -1.03
N TYR A 906 -2.35 -27.35 -0.60
CA TYR A 906 -3.63 -26.98 0.00
C TYR A 906 -4.78 -27.18 -0.98
N ILE A 907 -5.86 -27.78 -0.48
CA ILE A 907 -7.15 -27.87 -1.15
C ILE A 907 -8.15 -27.05 -0.34
N ASN A 908 -8.76 -26.06 -0.99
CA ASN A 908 -9.79 -25.24 -0.38
C ASN A 908 -11.09 -26.02 -0.23
N THR A 909 -11.27 -26.66 0.92
CA THR A 909 -12.45 -27.48 1.24
C THR A 909 -13.73 -26.65 1.41
N ASN A 910 -13.63 -25.33 1.58
CA ASN A 910 -14.79 -24.44 1.60
C ASN A 910 -15.30 -24.17 0.18
N LEU A 911 -14.39 -23.98 -0.79
CA LEU A 911 -14.73 -23.82 -2.21
C LEU A 911 -15.15 -25.16 -2.84
N PHE A 912 -14.38 -26.22 -2.60
CA PHE A 912 -14.63 -27.58 -3.04
C PHE A 912 -15.37 -28.37 -1.97
N ASN A 913 -16.50 -27.82 -1.52
CA ASN A 913 -17.26 -28.38 -0.41
C ASN A 913 -17.89 -29.73 -0.76
N PHE A 914 -17.84 -30.66 0.19
CA PHE A 914 -18.50 -31.96 0.03
C PHE A 914 -20.02 -31.80 0.11
N GLU A 915 -20.71 -32.41 -0.85
CA GLU A 915 -22.16 -32.62 -0.84
C GLU A 915 -22.43 -34.09 -1.15
N GLU A 916 -23.35 -34.70 -0.42
CA GLU A 916 -23.69 -36.12 -0.64
C GLU A 916 -24.18 -36.32 -2.08
N LYS A 917 -23.47 -37.17 -2.84
CA LYS A 917 -23.77 -37.39 -4.25
C LYS A 917 -25.01 -38.26 -4.40
N ASP A 918 -25.94 -37.81 -5.24
CA ASP A 918 -26.98 -38.68 -5.77
C ASP A 918 -26.32 -39.86 -6.47
N THR A 919 -26.76 -41.07 -6.12
CA THR A 919 -26.28 -42.31 -6.72
C THR A 919 -26.26 -42.26 -8.26
N GLU A 920 -27.22 -41.60 -8.91
CA GLU A 920 -27.28 -41.52 -10.37
C GLU A 920 -26.10 -40.75 -10.99
N LEU A 921 -25.43 -39.88 -10.22
CA LEU A 921 -24.21 -39.20 -10.67
C LEU A 921 -23.03 -40.14 -10.92
N ARG A 922 -23.08 -41.39 -10.42
CA ARG A 922 -22.09 -42.44 -10.77
C ARG A 922 -22.00 -42.71 -12.28
N LYS A 923 -23.04 -42.33 -13.04
CA LYS A 923 -23.11 -42.46 -14.50
C LYS A 923 -22.49 -41.26 -15.24
N LYS A 924 -22.10 -40.20 -14.53
CA LYS A 924 -21.53 -38.97 -15.09
C LYS A 924 -20.05 -38.88 -14.74
N ILE A 925 -19.20 -39.02 -15.75
CA ILE A 925 -17.75 -39.07 -15.64
C ILE A 925 -17.14 -37.78 -16.17
N LEU A 926 -16.30 -37.15 -15.34
CA LEU A 926 -15.62 -35.90 -15.64
C LEU A 926 -14.10 -36.10 -15.75
N SER A 927 -13.48 -35.40 -16.68
CA SER A 927 -12.02 -35.27 -16.80
C SER A 927 -11.67 -33.82 -17.09
N ILE A 928 -10.94 -33.17 -16.17
CA ILE A 928 -10.41 -31.81 -16.36
C ILE A 928 -8.88 -31.91 -16.35
N ARG A 929 -8.23 -31.77 -17.51
CA ARG A 929 -6.77 -31.97 -17.63
C ARG A 929 -6.12 -31.05 -18.67
N PRO A 930 -4.88 -30.58 -18.44
CA PRO A 930 -4.13 -29.93 -19.51
C PRO A 930 -3.79 -30.93 -20.63
N PHE A 931 -3.85 -30.46 -21.88
CA PHE A 931 -3.42 -31.21 -23.07
C PHE A 931 -2.09 -30.68 -23.60
N ALA A 932 -1.26 -30.12 -22.70
CA ALA A 932 0.04 -29.55 -23.04
C ALA A 932 1.15 -30.62 -23.20
N SER A 933 1.01 -31.78 -22.56
CA SER A 933 2.01 -32.86 -22.62
C SER A 933 1.39 -34.23 -22.33
N ASN A 934 2.15 -35.30 -22.59
CA ASN A 934 1.74 -36.69 -22.32
C ASN A 934 1.76 -37.05 -20.82
N LYS A 935 2.27 -36.16 -19.96
CA LYS A 935 2.31 -36.34 -18.49
C LYS A 935 0.94 -36.76 -17.94
N TYR A 936 -0.12 -36.11 -18.39
CA TYR A 936 -1.46 -36.26 -17.82
C TYR A 936 -2.24 -37.46 -18.38
N ALA A 937 -1.59 -38.33 -19.17
CA ALA A 937 -2.13 -39.61 -19.65
C ALA A 937 -3.53 -39.53 -20.29
N ASN A 938 -3.86 -38.41 -20.95
CA ASN A 938 -5.16 -38.21 -21.57
C ASN A 938 -5.51 -39.30 -22.61
N ASP A 939 -4.49 -39.95 -23.20
CA ASP A 939 -4.66 -41.08 -24.10
C ASP A 939 -5.20 -42.34 -23.40
N LEU A 940 -4.90 -42.55 -22.11
CA LEU A 940 -5.46 -43.66 -21.33
C LEU A 940 -6.96 -43.47 -21.09
N THR A 941 -7.40 -42.25 -20.78
CA THR A 941 -8.82 -41.90 -20.69
C THR A 941 -9.54 -42.21 -22.01
N VAL A 942 -8.94 -41.84 -23.15
CA VAL A 942 -9.48 -42.15 -24.49
C VAL A 942 -9.57 -43.66 -24.73
N LYS A 943 -8.52 -44.42 -24.43
CA LYS A 943 -8.50 -45.89 -24.58
C LYS A 943 -9.53 -46.58 -23.67
N ALA A 944 -9.70 -46.10 -22.44
CA ALA A 944 -10.69 -46.61 -21.50
C ALA A 944 -12.12 -46.41 -22.03
N ILE A 945 -12.45 -45.22 -22.56
CA ILE A 945 -13.74 -44.92 -23.20
C ILE A 945 -13.96 -45.82 -24.43
N GLN A 946 -12.94 -46.02 -25.26
CA GLN A 946 -13.03 -46.93 -26.41
C GLN A 946 -13.27 -48.38 -25.98
N SER A 947 -12.61 -48.85 -24.92
CA SER A 947 -12.82 -50.17 -24.35
C SER A 947 -14.25 -50.33 -23.83
N LEU A 948 -14.71 -49.35 -23.04
CA LEU A 948 -16.08 -49.28 -22.52
C LEU A 948 -17.15 -49.24 -23.61
N SER A 949 -16.87 -48.65 -24.78
CA SER A 949 -17.85 -48.56 -25.88
C SER A 949 -18.34 -49.92 -26.39
N LYS A 950 -17.66 -51.01 -26.04
CA LYS A 950 -18.06 -52.39 -26.33
C LYS A 950 -19.06 -52.96 -25.32
N ASN A 951 -19.24 -52.31 -24.16
CA ASN A 951 -20.11 -52.76 -23.08
C ASN A 951 -21.53 -52.15 -23.21
N PRO A 952 -22.61 -52.92 -22.95
CA PRO A 952 -23.99 -52.41 -23.00
C PRO A 952 -24.26 -51.17 -22.13
N ILE A 953 -23.58 -51.02 -20.98
CA ILE A 953 -23.82 -49.90 -20.06
C ILE A 953 -23.37 -48.55 -20.66
N PHE A 954 -22.49 -48.56 -21.65
CA PHE A 954 -21.86 -47.35 -22.21
C PHE A 954 -22.87 -46.30 -22.65
N LYS A 955 -24.01 -46.73 -23.23
CA LYS A 955 -25.07 -45.83 -23.70
C LYS A 955 -25.77 -45.06 -22.57
N GLN A 956 -25.61 -45.50 -21.33
CA GLN A 956 -26.20 -44.89 -20.14
C GLN A 956 -25.19 -44.03 -19.36
N LEU A 957 -23.94 -43.97 -19.80
CA LEU A 957 -22.89 -43.15 -19.20
C LEU A 957 -22.74 -41.85 -19.98
N GLU A 958 -22.42 -40.76 -19.28
CA GLU A 958 -22.08 -39.46 -19.85
C GLU A 958 -20.63 -39.12 -19.52
N PHE A 959 -19.85 -38.70 -20.51
CA PHE A 959 -18.47 -38.29 -20.34
C PHE A 959 -18.31 -36.82 -20.73
N THR A 960 -17.67 -36.04 -19.87
CA THR A 960 -17.27 -34.66 -20.18
C THR A 960 -15.78 -34.51 -20.01
N ILE A 961 -15.09 -34.11 -21.08
CA ILE A 961 -13.63 -33.93 -21.10
C ILE A 961 -13.33 -32.47 -21.43
N ILE A 962 -12.70 -31.78 -20.48
CA ILE A 962 -12.40 -30.36 -20.55
C ILE A 962 -10.89 -30.17 -20.41
N GLY A 963 -10.33 -29.31 -21.24
CA GLY A 963 -8.93 -28.95 -21.17
C GLY A 963 -8.46 -28.20 -22.39
N LYS A 964 -7.22 -27.71 -22.35
CA LYS A 964 -6.62 -26.99 -23.48
C LYS A 964 -5.15 -27.38 -23.64
N GLY A 965 -4.66 -27.34 -24.88
CA GLY A 965 -3.27 -27.60 -25.22
C GLY A 965 -3.13 -28.27 -26.58
N GLU A 966 -1.90 -28.32 -27.10
CA GLU A 966 -1.58 -28.77 -28.46
C GLU A 966 -2.06 -30.20 -28.76
N LEU A 967 -2.17 -31.06 -27.73
CA LEU A 967 -2.58 -32.44 -27.87
C LEU A 967 -4.10 -32.65 -27.84
N PHE A 968 -4.91 -31.58 -27.64
CA PHE A 968 -6.35 -31.71 -27.42
C PHE A 968 -7.05 -32.41 -28.59
N HIS A 969 -6.92 -31.87 -29.80
CA HIS A 969 -7.60 -32.43 -30.98
C HIS A 969 -7.05 -33.80 -31.39
N SER A 970 -5.73 -33.99 -31.35
CA SER A 970 -5.10 -35.24 -31.78
C SER A 970 -5.47 -36.40 -30.85
N THR A 971 -5.45 -36.17 -29.54
CA THR A 971 -5.75 -37.18 -28.52
C THR A 971 -7.23 -37.57 -28.51
N LEU A 972 -8.15 -36.59 -28.59
CA LEU A 972 -9.59 -36.82 -28.43
C LEU A 972 -10.32 -37.25 -29.72
N LYS A 973 -9.66 -37.17 -30.89
CA LYS A 973 -10.20 -37.58 -32.19
C LYS A 973 -10.91 -38.95 -32.19
N PRO A 974 -10.39 -40.02 -31.55
CA PRO A 974 -11.01 -41.34 -31.61
C PRO A 974 -12.38 -41.45 -30.92
N ILE A 975 -12.67 -40.59 -29.94
CA ILE A 975 -13.88 -40.64 -29.10
C ILE A 975 -14.93 -39.58 -29.50
N LYS A 976 -14.58 -38.61 -30.36
CA LYS A 976 -15.49 -37.57 -30.88
C LYS A 976 -16.76 -38.11 -31.55
N LYS A 977 -16.72 -39.36 -32.03
CA LYS A 977 -17.85 -40.03 -32.70
C LYS A 977 -18.97 -40.49 -31.74
N TYR A 978 -18.70 -40.57 -30.43
CA TYR A 978 -19.66 -41.07 -29.46
C TYR A 978 -20.62 -39.96 -29.01
N LYS A 979 -21.92 -40.23 -29.02
CA LYS A 979 -22.97 -39.22 -28.72
C LYS A 979 -23.03 -38.82 -27.24
N ASN A 980 -22.51 -39.67 -26.36
CA ASN A 980 -22.49 -39.50 -24.91
C ASN A 980 -21.15 -38.95 -24.39
N VAL A 981 -20.34 -38.34 -25.27
CA VAL A 981 -19.06 -37.73 -24.95
C VAL A 981 -19.09 -36.26 -25.35
N THR A 982 -18.93 -35.37 -24.38
CA THR A 982 -18.82 -33.92 -24.53
C THR A 982 -17.36 -33.49 -24.41
N LEU A 983 -16.89 -32.68 -25.36
CA LEU A 983 -15.49 -32.21 -25.41
C LEU A 983 -15.47 -30.68 -25.43
N GLU A 984 -14.76 -30.06 -24.49
CA GLU A 984 -14.67 -28.60 -24.37
C GLU A 984 -13.21 -28.12 -24.32
N GLU A 985 -12.80 -27.32 -25.31
CA GLU A 985 -11.44 -26.79 -25.39
C GLU A 985 -11.33 -25.41 -24.72
N LYS A 986 -11.18 -25.41 -23.39
CA LYS A 986 -11.04 -24.19 -22.60
C LYS A 986 -10.25 -24.43 -21.31
N PHE A 987 -9.88 -23.33 -20.66
CA PHE A 987 -9.48 -23.32 -19.26
C PHE A 987 -10.70 -22.99 -18.39
N LEU A 988 -10.64 -23.37 -17.11
CA LEU A 988 -11.70 -23.16 -16.13
C LEU A 988 -11.11 -22.55 -14.86
N THR A 989 -11.77 -21.54 -14.28
CA THR A 989 -11.41 -21.02 -12.95
C THR A 989 -11.74 -22.04 -11.86
N GLN A 990 -11.19 -21.88 -10.65
CA GLN A 990 -11.51 -22.81 -9.54
C GLN A 990 -13.00 -22.82 -9.19
N GLU A 991 -13.67 -21.67 -9.30
CA GLU A 991 -15.12 -21.57 -9.08
C GLU A 991 -15.91 -22.33 -10.14
N GLU A 992 -15.52 -22.22 -11.42
CA GLU A 992 -16.14 -22.98 -12.50
C GLU A 992 -15.92 -24.50 -12.33
N ILE A 993 -14.72 -24.90 -11.88
CA ILE A 993 -14.40 -26.30 -11.54
C ILE A 993 -15.30 -26.79 -10.40
N ALA A 994 -15.42 -26.02 -9.31
CA ALA A 994 -16.26 -26.38 -8.17
C ALA A 994 -17.73 -26.52 -8.57
N LEU A 995 -18.26 -25.60 -9.39
CA LEU A 995 -19.63 -25.68 -9.94
C LEU A 995 -19.84 -26.90 -10.84
N LEU A 996 -18.83 -27.29 -11.62
CA LEU A 996 -18.87 -28.51 -12.41
C LEU A 996 -18.86 -29.74 -11.50
N HIS A 997 -18.00 -29.80 -10.49
CA HIS A 997 -17.93 -30.94 -9.57
C HIS A 997 -19.28 -31.27 -8.91
N LYS A 998 -20.15 -30.29 -8.69
CA LYS A 998 -21.51 -30.53 -8.18
C LYS A 998 -22.38 -31.38 -9.13
N GLN A 999 -22.08 -31.38 -10.42
CA GLN A 999 -22.90 -32.03 -11.47
C GLN A 999 -22.41 -33.44 -11.87
N TYR A 1000 -21.27 -33.90 -11.36
CA TYR A 1000 -20.65 -35.17 -11.72
C TYR A 1000 -20.35 -36.03 -10.48
N GLY A 1001 -20.25 -37.34 -10.66
CA GLY A 1001 -19.97 -38.29 -9.58
C GLY A 1001 -18.60 -38.96 -9.67
N VAL A 1002 -18.07 -39.17 -10.87
CA VAL A 1002 -16.79 -39.89 -11.06
C VAL A 1002 -15.79 -38.97 -11.75
N PHE A 1003 -14.55 -38.92 -11.24
CA PHE A 1003 -13.47 -38.14 -11.83
C PHE A 1003 -12.37 -39.06 -12.37
N ILE A 1004 -12.25 -39.17 -13.70
CA ILE A 1004 -11.22 -39.99 -14.34
C ILE A 1004 -9.95 -39.16 -14.54
N VAL A 1005 -8.88 -39.54 -13.85
CA VAL A 1005 -7.66 -38.73 -13.74
C VAL A 1005 -6.41 -39.62 -13.70
N PRO A 1006 -6.11 -40.40 -14.77
CA PRO A 1006 -4.84 -41.08 -14.87
C PRO A 1006 -3.70 -40.06 -15.05
N THR A 1007 -2.48 -40.51 -14.75
CA THR A 1007 -1.27 -39.71 -14.96
C THR A 1007 -0.08 -40.62 -15.17
N ARG A 1008 0.97 -40.16 -15.86
CA ARG A 1008 2.25 -40.86 -15.90
C ARG A 1008 3.17 -40.43 -14.77
N MET A 1009 2.91 -39.25 -14.20
CA MET A 1009 3.68 -38.68 -13.10
C MET A 1009 2.85 -37.61 -12.39
N ASP A 1010 2.80 -37.68 -11.07
CA ASP A 1010 2.31 -36.58 -10.24
C ASP A 1010 3.04 -36.56 -8.89
N SER A 1011 3.40 -35.37 -8.42
CA SER A 1011 4.01 -35.17 -7.10
C SER A 1011 2.96 -35.13 -5.98
N GLN A 1012 1.69 -34.95 -6.36
CA GLN A 1012 0.54 -35.12 -5.48
C GLN A 1012 -0.71 -35.48 -6.31
N GLY A 1013 -1.19 -34.55 -7.13
CA GLY A 1013 -2.48 -34.64 -7.85
C GLY A 1013 -3.54 -33.63 -7.41
N VAL A 1014 -3.23 -32.33 -7.39
CA VAL A 1014 -4.14 -31.26 -6.89
C VAL A 1014 -5.57 -31.34 -7.46
N SER A 1015 -5.72 -31.40 -8.79
CA SER A 1015 -7.05 -31.45 -9.42
C SER A 1015 -7.86 -32.71 -9.05
N ARG A 1016 -7.18 -33.82 -8.75
CA ARG A 1016 -7.84 -35.02 -8.22
C ARG A 1016 -8.33 -34.76 -6.81
N ASP A 1017 -7.52 -34.14 -5.96
CA ASP A 1017 -7.89 -33.87 -4.57
C ASP A 1017 -9.01 -32.81 -4.49
N GLU A 1018 -9.04 -31.82 -5.38
CA GLU A 1018 -10.17 -30.88 -5.54
C GLU A 1018 -11.48 -31.63 -5.87
N ALA A 1019 -11.41 -32.60 -6.79
CA ALA A 1019 -12.56 -33.43 -7.16
C ALA A 1019 -13.00 -34.35 -6.02
N MET A 1020 -12.05 -34.98 -5.32
CA MET A 1020 -12.29 -35.80 -4.13
C MET A 1020 -12.94 -34.99 -3.00
N SER A 1021 -12.45 -33.78 -2.72
CA SER A 1021 -13.02 -32.84 -1.75
C SER A 1021 -14.48 -32.53 -2.07
N SER A 1022 -14.78 -32.33 -3.36
CA SER A 1022 -16.14 -32.08 -3.85
C SER A 1022 -17.02 -33.34 -3.88
N GLY A 1023 -16.50 -34.51 -3.48
CA GLY A 1023 -17.19 -35.79 -3.41
C GLY A 1023 -17.18 -36.64 -4.68
N LEU A 1024 -16.36 -36.33 -5.69
CA LEU A 1024 -16.22 -37.22 -6.86
C LEU A 1024 -15.32 -38.40 -6.51
N VAL A 1025 -15.73 -39.60 -6.93
CA VAL A 1025 -14.89 -40.81 -6.78
C VAL A 1025 -13.75 -40.74 -7.80
N PRO A 1026 -12.48 -40.70 -7.36
CA PRO A 1026 -11.34 -40.66 -8.26
C PRO A 1026 -11.10 -42.04 -8.88
N LEU A 1027 -10.92 -42.06 -10.19
CA LEU A 1027 -10.51 -43.23 -10.96
C LEU A 1027 -9.14 -42.91 -11.59
N THR A 1028 -8.09 -43.50 -11.03
CA THR A 1028 -6.70 -43.13 -11.32
C THR A 1028 -5.79 -44.37 -11.28
N ASN A 1029 -4.49 -44.18 -11.45
CA ASN A 1029 -3.49 -45.25 -11.49
C ASN A 1029 -2.48 -45.15 -10.34
N ASN A 1030 -1.96 -46.29 -9.90
CA ASN A 1030 -0.97 -46.45 -8.84
C ASN A 1030 0.43 -46.14 -9.38
N VAL A 1031 0.72 -44.85 -9.56
CA VAL A 1031 2.04 -44.35 -9.98
C VAL A 1031 2.50 -43.24 -9.06
N THR A 1032 3.81 -43.09 -8.90
CA THR A 1032 4.44 -41.96 -8.17
C THR A 1032 3.79 -41.69 -6.81
N ALA A 1033 3.49 -40.44 -6.46
CA ALA A 1033 2.88 -40.06 -5.19
C ALA A 1033 1.38 -40.41 -5.07
N ILE A 1034 0.70 -40.86 -6.15
CA ILE A 1034 -0.75 -41.10 -6.14
C ILE A 1034 -1.22 -42.01 -4.98
N PRO A 1035 -0.50 -43.10 -4.62
CA PRO A 1035 -0.91 -44.01 -3.54
C PRO A 1035 -0.89 -43.39 -2.14
N GLU A 1036 -0.20 -42.26 -1.94
CA GLU A 1036 -0.25 -41.53 -0.66
C GLU A 1036 -1.60 -40.85 -0.45
N PHE A 1037 -2.29 -40.51 -1.53
CA PHE A 1037 -3.50 -39.70 -1.51
C PHE A 1037 -4.75 -40.48 -1.89
N VAL A 1038 -4.62 -41.59 -2.63
CA VAL A 1038 -5.75 -42.46 -2.99
C VAL A 1038 -5.38 -43.91 -2.76
N ASP A 1039 -6.29 -44.64 -2.13
CA ASP A 1039 -6.24 -46.09 -2.00
C ASP A 1039 -7.63 -46.69 -2.29
N GLU A 1040 -7.76 -48.01 -2.15
CA GLU A 1040 -9.01 -48.74 -2.43
C GLU A 1040 -10.19 -48.33 -1.52
N THR A 1041 -9.94 -47.61 -0.42
CA THR A 1041 -10.98 -47.16 0.52
C THR A 1041 -11.65 -45.86 0.07
N CYS A 1042 -11.00 -45.08 -0.79
CA CYS A 1042 -11.46 -43.75 -1.21
C CYS A 1042 -11.47 -43.54 -2.73
N GLY A 1043 -11.04 -44.52 -3.53
CA GLY A 1043 -11.06 -44.44 -4.98
C GLY A 1043 -10.89 -45.78 -5.67
N ILE A 1044 -10.72 -45.74 -6.98
CA ILE A 1044 -10.34 -46.89 -7.79
C ILE A 1044 -8.94 -46.65 -8.35
N LEU A 1045 -7.99 -47.51 -7.97
CA LEU A 1045 -6.61 -47.53 -8.48
C LEU A 1045 -6.38 -48.71 -9.40
N VAL A 1046 -5.63 -48.45 -10.48
CA VAL A 1046 -5.22 -49.47 -11.46
C VAL A 1046 -3.71 -49.36 -11.72
N ASP A 1047 -3.13 -50.31 -12.45
CA ASP A 1047 -1.71 -50.22 -12.82
C ASP A 1047 -1.44 -49.07 -13.81
N GLY A 1048 -0.19 -48.61 -13.88
CA GLY A 1048 0.21 -47.35 -14.53
C GLY A 1048 -0.33 -47.10 -15.95
N GLU A 1049 -0.35 -48.10 -16.84
CA GLU A 1049 -0.87 -47.96 -18.20
C GLU A 1049 -2.15 -48.80 -18.44
N ASP A 1050 -2.81 -49.25 -17.36
CA ASP A 1050 -3.97 -50.15 -17.42
C ASP A 1050 -5.30 -49.43 -17.69
N TYR A 1051 -5.49 -49.02 -18.94
CA TYR A 1051 -6.77 -48.44 -19.38
C TYR A 1051 -7.95 -49.44 -19.33
N GLU A 1052 -7.69 -50.75 -19.30
CA GLU A 1052 -8.74 -51.77 -19.16
C GLU A 1052 -9.23 -51.85 -17.73
N GLY A 1053 -8.33 -51.71 -16.76
CA GLY A 1053 -8.65 -51.50 -15.35
C GLY A 1053 -9.52 -50.27 -15.16
N LEU A 1054 -9.18 -49.12 -15.78
CA LEU A 1054 -10.00 -47.90 -15.70
C LEU A 1054 -11.43 -48.18 -16.19
N ALA A 1055 -11.57 -48.88 -17.32
CA ALA A 1055 -12.86 -49.30 -17.84
C ALA A 1055 -13.63 -50.23 -16.88
N LYS A 1056 -12.96 -51.20 -16.26
CA LYS A 1056 -13.55 -52.10 -15.26
C LYS A 1056 -14.00 -51.34 -14.01
N GLY A 1057 -13.23 -50.36 -13.55
CA GLY A 1057 -13.59 -49.49 -12.43
C GLY A 1057 -14.88 -48.72 -12.67
N ILE A 1058 -15.09 -48.19 -13.88
CA ILE A 1058 -16.35 -47.52 -14.25
C ILE A 1058 -17.52 -48.52 -14.22
N ILE A 1059 -17.32 -49.74 -14.72
CA ILE A 1059 -18.34 -50.80 -14.68
C ILE A 1059 -18.69 -51.16 -13.23
N GLU A 1060 -17.69 -51.25 -12.36
CA GLU A 1060 -17.88 -51.54 -10.94
C GLU A 1060 -18.72 -50.46 -10.25
N LEU A 1061 -18.31 -49.19 -10.37
CA LEU A 1061 -19.06 -48.06 -9.79
C LEU A 1061 -20.49 -47.96 -10.35
N TYR A 1062 -20.68 -48.26 -11.64
CA TYR A 1062 -22.01 -48.28 -12.24
C TYR A 1062 -22.94 -49.33 -11.60
N ASN A 1063 -22.41 -50.54 -11.36
CA ASN A 1063 -23.16 -51.67 -10.82
C ASN A 1063 -23.42 -51.60 -9.32
N ASP A 1064 -22.57 -50.89 -8.57
CA ASP A 1064 -22.66 -50.79 -7.11
C ASP A 1064 -22.82 -49.34 -6.63
N PRO A 1065 -24.08 -48.85 -6.52
CA PRO A 1065 -24.37 -47.51 -5.99
C PRO A 1065 -23.91 -47.31 -4.54
N ILE A 1066 -23.90 -48.37 -3.72
CA ILE A 1066 -23.51 -48.30 -2.32
C ILE A 1066 -22.00 -48.08 -2.21
N LYS A 1067 -21.22 -48.84 -2.99
CA LYS A 1067 -19.77 -48.64 -3.10
C LYS A 1067 -19.45 -47.24 -3.59
N PHE A 1068 -20.16 -46.73 -4.61
CA PHE A 1068 -19.98 -45.37 -5.10
C PHE A 1068 -20.17 -44.31 -4.01
N GLN A 1069 -21.28 -44.35 -3.27
CA GLN A 1069 -21.54 -43.41 -2.17
C GLN A 1069 -20.49 -43.52 -1.06
N HIS A 1070 -20.08 -44.74 -0.71
CA HIS A 1070 -19.05 -44.96 0.29
C HIS A 1070 -17.71 -44.34 -0.11
N LEU A 1071 -17.23 -44.64 -1.32
CA LEU A 1071 -15.98 -44.08 -1.85
C LEU A 1071 -16.04 -42.56 -1.97
N SER A 1072 -17.19 -42.01 -2.41
CA SER A 1072 -17.40 -40.56 -2.53
C SER A 1072 -17.21 -39.85 -1.19
N ARG A 1073 -17.80 -40.37 -0.12
CA ARG A 1073 -17.64 -39.81 1.24
C ARG A 1073 -16.22 -39.97 1.75
N LYS A 1074 -15.60 -41.14 1.56
CA LYS A 1074 -14.23 -41.42 2.00
C LYS A 1074 -13.18 -40.60 1.26
N ALA A 1075 -13.41 -40.29 -0.01
CA ALA A 1075 -12.57 -39.38 -0.78
C ALA A 1075 -12.53 -37.98 -0.16
N ALA A 1076 -13.69 -37.41 0.16
CA ALA A 1076 -13.78 -36.10 0.77
C ALA A 1076 -13.18 -36.06 2.19
N GLU A 1077 -13.52 -37.04 3.04
CA GLU A 1077 -12.98 -37.17 4.40
C GLU A 1077 -11.44 -37.21 4.39
N ARG A 1078 -10.86 -37.96 3.44
CA ARG A 1078 -9.41 -38.08 3.31
C ARG A 1078 -8.74 -36.75 2.95
N VAL A 1079 -9.29 -36.03 1.95
CA VAL A 1079 -8.72 -34.73 1.53
C VAL A 1079 -8.79 -33.72 2.65
N THR A 1080 -9.92 -33.61 3.35
CA THR A 1080 -10.07 -32.70 4.50
C THR A 1080 -8.99 -32.95 5.55
N PHE A 1081 -8.68 -34.21 5.86
CA PHE A 1081 -7.68 -34.57 6.87
C PHE A 1081 -6.23 -34.39 6.40
N GLN A 1082 -5.91 -34.69 5.13
CA GLN A 1082 -4.53 -34.69 4.63
C GLN A 1082 -4.10 -33.36 4.00
N SER A 1083 -5.00 -32.73 3.23
CA SER A 1083 -4.67 -31.58 2.38
C SER A 1083 -5.59 -30.37 2.60
N GLY A 1084 -6.48 -30.45 3.60
CA GLY A 1084 -7.30 -29.32 4.05
C GLY A 1084 -6.51 -28.32 4.88
N PHE A 1085 -7.20 -27.26 5.30
CA PHE A 1085 -6.62 -26.10 5.98
C PHE A 1085 -5.69 -26.43 7.16
N ASP A 1086 -6.13 -27.26 8.10
CA ASP A 1086 -5.37 -27.62 9.31
C ASP A 1086 -4.08 -28.41 8.99
N ALA A 1087 -4.12 -29.22 7.94
CA ALA A 1087 -3.01 -30.07 7.55
C ALA A 1087 -1.96 -29.32 6.72
N THR A 1088 -2.31 -28.19 6.12
CA THR A 1088 -1.45 -27.39 5.23
C THR A 1088 -1.26 -25.96 5.73
N ILE A 1089 -2.22 -25.06 5.51
CA ILE A 1089 -2.07 -23.61 5.73
C ILE A 1089 -1.71 -23.31 7.19
N SER A 1090 -2.37 -23.95 8.14
CA SER A 1090 -2.09 -23.78 9.57
C SER A 1090 -0.62 -24.13 9.90
N LYS A 1091 -0.12 -25.27 9.39
CA LYS A 1091 1.28 -25.68 9.57
C LYS A 1091 2.28 -24.76 8.85
N GLU A 1092 1.91 -24.25 7.68
CA GLU A 1092 2.75 -23.32 6.93
C GLU A 1092 2.88 -21.99 7.67
N VAL A 1093 1.78 -21.46 8.20
CA VAL A 1093 1.77 -20.25 9.04
C VAL A 1093 2.62 -20.47 10.29
N ASP A 1094 2.43 -21.58 11.01
CA ASP A 1094 3.27 -21.93 12.16
C ASP A 1094 4.75 -21.99 11.78
N LEU A 1095 5.08 -22.58 10.63
CA LEU A 1095 6.45 -22.65 10.16
C LEU A 1095 6.99 -21.28 9.80
N ILE A 1096 6.23 -20.44 9.09
CA ILE A 1096 6.62 -19.07 8.73
C ILE A 1096 6.89 -18.24 10.00
N ASN A 1097 6.01 -18.34 11.00
CA ASN A 1097 6.06 -17.56 12.23
C ASN A 1097 7.06 -18.04 13.28
N LYS A 1098 7.61 -19.26 13.17
CA LYS A 1098 8.67 -19.75 14.08
C LYS A 1098 9.87 -18.78 14.09
N CYS A 1099 9.98 -18.00 15.17
CA CYS A 1099 11.04 -17.01 15.38
C CYS A 1099 12.45 -17.64 15.38
N ASN A 1100 13.39 -16.93 14.74
CA ASN A 1100 14.83 -17.16 14.81
C ASN A 1100 15.38 -16.89 16.23
N ALA A 1101 15.23 -17.84 17.16
CA ALA A 1101 15.96 -17.81 18.43
C ALA A 1101 17.50 -17.89 18.21
N THR A 1102 17.94 -18.41 17.06
CA THR A 1102 19.35 -18.73 16.79
C THR A 1102 20.17 -17.62 16.13
N VAL A 1103 19.55 -16.59 15.53
CA VAL A 1103 20.30 -15.54 14.79
C VAL A 1103 20.58 -14.31 15.65
N LYS A 1104 19.73 -13.98 16.63
CA LYS A 1104 19.93 -12.81 17.52
C LYS A 1104 21.03 -13.01 18.56
N GLU A 1105 21.43 -14.24 18.89
CA GLU A 1105 22.48 -14.49 19.90
C GLU A 1105 23.91 -14.48 19.35
N LYS A 1106 24.12 -14.58 18.03
CA LYS A 1106 25.46 -14.52 17.42
C LYS A 1106 25.91 -13.10 17.02
N GLY A 1107 25.07 -12.08 17.28
CA GLY A 1107 25.30 -10.69 16.89
C GLY A 1107 25.29 -9.67 18.05
N ARG A 1108 25.56 -10.12 19.29
CA ARG A 1108 25.84 -9.23 20.43
C ARG A 1108 27.29 -9.33 20.87
#